data_AF-A0A9P6P0N9-F1
#
_entry.id   AF-A0A9P6P0N9-F1
#
_cell.length_a   1.000
_cell.length_b   1.000
_cell.length_c   1.000
_cell.angle_alpha   90.00
_cell.angle_beta   90.00
_cell.angle_gamma   90.00
#
_symmetry.space_group_name_H-M   'P 1'
#
loop_
_entity.id
_entity.type
_entity.pdbx_description
1 polymer ?
#
loop_
_entity_poly.entity_id
_entity_poly.type
_entity_poly.pdbx_seq_one_letter_code
_entity_poly.pdbx_strand_id
1 'polypeptide(L)'
;MSDIKPFVIPSFTAEQEKLLREKLGNAVYPNELQEDVGWSCGAPGWAVRPLVQEWLNFDWEIVRDEMNQWHHYHTDIDGSQIHFVHEPSDVKDAIPIVLMHGWPSSFYEFHKLIEPLRDGLHGNQAFHVVVPSLPGFGFSEPPKTRGYGVAKMGFIINSLMVKLGYSKYVWHGGDWGGIIGKFVASKYHQNCRAFHTNLPMVVPPLPTPRNVLLHPLKLAKFFGSLLIGFDRVYGSTKLGGPTFANAELNNDCGYRAIQGTRPYTLSYGLTDSPMALLAWMLEKYHDWTYHAPGQDSAKQALPATISSHEFLTQVSIYYLTNTMSSSIRIYYECLQQREMYKVIFPRVDVPVAVCTFPNEITKRENTRDLMQRPTKGIHQVYKFADVFAMIATTPSFFILMRLSVIIATAAVLAEVSLAQYTHQLDWISRHLSNKSPYPIPAQLDNITTEYTVNQIQLVVRHGTRYAKAKHMQKVNKVLERLHKSDNVSALSWLQDYKPMDLNFEAMLDRTGQLDEYLHGQRVAKVQSKFLDSMIQKDVVFDLSSYSDWSPRTSESGLAFHQGLLQGRGPLGSSKQLAVPFYTLDPKTDNIINLKNNCPLWQEEVNDGPIKKAEAKIYADNVLAAIAQRLSNDLGIKVKTKNVDSIFTGCTFDVAQHRNTKSFCSLLSHDEILQLEYYRDLKSYYKYSYGYPELNTKVACELGQVLHQELQDAYNNKDGYYKLSLKFGHTQTILFLQSYLGLFKDPFVLRANTSQADIDRRVFRTSNISPFATSIGFQLLTKKGTSDKYVRVLVAERPVVMPGCGTEICPYAKFESVMKPLLQCNYKDVCSLST
;
A
#
# COMPACT_ATOMS: atom_id res chain seq x y z
N MET A 1 -34.63 -26.26 31.16
CA MET A 1 -33.41 -25.72 31.81
C MET A 1 -32.48 -26.82 32.38
N SER A 2 -32.69 -28.11 32.11
CA SER A 2 -31.98 -29.24 32.76
C SER A 2 -30.52 -29.50 32.31
N ASP A 3 -29.92 -28.61 31.53
CA ASP A 3 -28.59 -28.81 30.92
C ASP A 3 -27.65 -27.59 31.08
N ILE A 4 -28.04 -26.62 31.91
CA ILE A 4 -27.14 -25.53 32.36
C ILE A 4 -26.62 -25.96 33.72
N LYS A 5 -25.29 -26.05 33.86
CA LYS A 5 -24.67 -26.50 35.11
C LYS A 5 -23.74 -25.41 35.65
N PRO A 6 -23.69 -25.22 36.98
CA PRO A 6 -22.72 -24.34 37.61
C PRO A 6 -21.30 -24.71 37.20
N PHE A 7 -20.47 -23.71 37.01
CA PHE A 7 -19.05 -23.84 36.71
C PHE A 7 -18.28 -23.13 37.82
N VAL A 8 -17.17 -23.71 38.26
CA VAL A 8 -16.25 -23.07 39.22
C VAL A 8 -14.94 -22.89 38.49
N ILE A 9 -14.36 -21.69 38.56
CA ILE A 9 -13.07 -21.41 37.95
C ILE A 9 -12.02 -22.36 38.54
N PRO A 10 -11.31 -23.16 37.73
CA PRO A 10 -10.38 -24.16 38.23
C PRO A 10 -9.08 -23.53 38.75
N SER A 11 -8.43 -24.22 39.69
CA SER A 11 -7.03 -23.94 40.06
C SER A 11 -6.05 -24.43 38.99
N PHE A 12 -4.82 -23.91 39.03
CA PHE A 12 -3.70 -24.61 38.41
C PHE A 12 -3.52 -25.98 39.05
N THR A 13 -3.22 -26.98 38.22
CA THR A 13 -2.64 -28.23 38.74
C THR A 13 -1.25 -27.94 39.29
N ALA A 14 -0.79 -28.74 40.26
CA ALA A 14 0.56 -28.61 40.81
C ALA A 14 1.65 -28.71 39.71
N GLU A 15 1.38 -29.50 38.66
CA GLU A 15 2.26 -29.66 37.50
C GLU A 15 2.31 -28.40 36.63
N GLN A 16 1.14 -27.78 36.34
CA GLN A 16 1.08 -26.52 35.61
C GLN A 16 1.77 -25.39 36.38
N GLU A 17 1.53 -25.29 37.68
CA GLU A 17 2.15 -24.24 38.50
C GLU A 17 3.67 -24.41 38.55
N LYS A 18 4.15 -25.64 38.78
CA LYS A 18 5.57 -25.96 38.74
C LYS A 18 6.18 -25.61 37.38
N LEU A 19 5.57 -26.03 36.29
CA LEU A 19 6.06 -25.79 34.93
C LEU A 19 6.09 -24.30 34.59
N LEU A 20 5.08 -23.53 35.01
CA LEU A 20 5.04 -22.07 34.85
C LEU A 20 6.25 -21.43 35.53
N ARG A 21 6.47 -21.75 36.81
CA ARG A 21 7.58 -21.23 37.61
C ARG A 21 8.93 -21.60 37.01
N GLU A 22 9.10 -22.86 36.60
CA GLU A 22 10.33 -23.34 35.96
C GLU A 22 10.62 -22.63 34.63
N LYS A 23 9.62 -22.46 33.77
CA LYS A 23 9.79 -21.84 32.45
C LYS A 23 10.02 -20.33 32.53
N LEU A 24 9.32 -19.64 33.43
CA LEU A 24 9.56 -18.21 33.67
C LEU A 24 10.90 -17.97 34.36
N GLY A 25 11.27 -18.80 35.33
CA GLY A 25 12.53 -18.69 36.06
C GLY A 25 13.76 -18.94 35.19
N ASN A 26 13.63 -19.78 34.16
CA ASN A 26 14.70 -20.09 33.19
C ASN A 26 14.49 -19.43 31.82
N ALA A 27 13.68 -18.37 31.75
CA ALA A 27 13.35 -17.73 30.48
C ALA A 27 14.59 -17.12 29.79
N VAL A 28 14.76 -17.44 28.50
CA VAL A 28 15.79 -16.82 27.64
C VAL A 28 15.17 -15.66 26.90
N TYR A 29 15.63 -14.45 27.20
CA TYR A 29 15.16 -13.22 26.58
C TYR A 29 15.72 -13.03 25.17
N PRO A 30 15.00 -12.34 24.27
CA PRO A 30 15.45 -12.12 22.90
C PRO A 30 16.74 -11.28 22.85
N ASN A 31 17.51 -11.46 21.77
CA ASN A 31 18.66 -10.62 21.48
C ASN A 31 18.18 -9.27 20.93
N GLU A 32 18.09 -8.28 21.80
CA GLU A 32 17.62 -6.94 21.48
C GLU A 32 18.71 -6.09 20.83
N LEU A 33 18.29 -5.06 20.08
CA LEU A 33 19.22 -4.09 19.51
C LEU A 33 19.93 -3.32 20.64
N GLN A 34 21.17 -2.90 20.37
CA GLN A 34 21.93 -2.07 21.33
C GLN A 34 21.34 -0.66 21.50
N GLU A 35 20.68 -0.16 20.46
CA GLU A 35 19.93 1.09 20.49
C GLU A 35 18.54 0.89 21.10
N ASP A 36 18.07 1.87 21.88
CA ASP A 36 16.71 1.87 22.42
C ASP A 36 15.71 2.21 21.30
N VAL A 37 14.97 1.19 20.88
CA VAL A 37 13.93 1.29 19.85
C VAL A 37 12.51 1.34 20.42
N GLY A 38 12.37 1.43 21.74
CA GLY A 38 11.08 1.41 22.44
C GLY A 38 10.20 0.23 22.02
N TRP A 39 8.93 0.52 21.65
CA TRP A 39 7.94 -0.47 21.20
C TRP A 39 7.93 -0.72 19.68
N SER A 40 8.83 -0.07 18.94
CA SER A 40 8.79 -0.09 17.46
C SER A 40 9.05 -1.48 16.85
N CYS A 41 9.65 -2.40 17.62
CA CYS A 41 9.88 -3.80 17.26
C CYS A 41 9.02 -4.79 18.07
N GLY A 42 7.94 -4.33 18.73
CA GLY A 42 7.11 -5.13 19.63
C GLY A 42 7.45 -4.90 21.11
N ALA A 43 7.02 -5.82 21.98
CA ALA A 43 7.22 -5.71 23.43
C ALA A 43 8.71 -5.76 23.83
N PRO A 44 9.30 -4.68 24.35
CA PRO A 44 10.72 -4.65 24.71
C PRO A 44 10.99 -5.38 26.03
N GLY A 45 12.20 -5.89 26.20
CA GLY A 45 12.62 -6.68 27.35
C GLY A 45 12.53 -5.90 28.67
N TRP A 46 12.74 -4.58 28.67
CA TRP A 46 12.56 -3.76 29.86
C TRP A 46 11.10 -3.73 30.34
N ALA A 47 10.11 -3.93 29.45
CA ALA A 47 8.69 -3.99 29.78
C ALA A 47 8.25 -5.41 30.17
N VAL A 48 8.81 -6.43 29.51
CA VAL A 48 8.47 -7.85 29.75
C VAL A 48 9.06 -8.36 31.06
N ARG A 49 10.31 -8.01 31.39
CA ARG A 49 11.04 -8.54 32.56
C ARG A 49 10.32 -8.29 33.90
N PRO A 50 9.83 -7.06 34.21
CA PRO A 50 9.12 -6.82 35.46
C PRO A 50 7.85 -7.66 35.58
N LEU A 51 7.06 -7.75 34.51
CA LEU A 51 5.82 -8.54 34.50
C LEU A 51 6.08 -10.05 34.64
N VAL A 52 7.20 -10.56 34.10
CA VAL A 52 7.63 -11.95 34.36
C VAL A 52 7.94 -12.16 35.84
N GLN A 53 8.62 -11.22 36.50
CA GLN A 53 8.92 -11.29 37.93
C GLN A 53 7.65 -11.19 38.79
N GLU A 54 6.70 -10.35 38.41
CA GLU A 54 5.40 -10.28 39.06
C GLU A 54 4.62 -11.59 38.86
N TRP A 55 4.64 -12.16 37.66
CA TRP A 55 3.94 -13.40 37.36
C TRP A 55 4.51 -14.61 38.12
N LEU A 56 5.83 -14.65 38.36
CA LEU A 56 6.46 -15.64 39.23
C LEU A 56 5.91 -15.60 40.67
N ASN A 57 5.44 -14.45 41.14
CA ASN A 57 4.89 -14.27 42.49
C ASN A 57 3.36 -14.12 42.49
N PHE A 58 2.72 -14.31 41.33
CA PHE A 58 1.29 -14.13 41.17
C PHE A 58 0.53 -15.30 41.79
N ASP A 59 -0.35 -14.99 42.73
CA ASP A 59 -1.20 -15.98 43.38
C ASP A 59 -2.51 -16.12 42.59
N TRP A 60 -2.64 -17.25 41.88
CA TRP A 60 -3.84 -17.56 41.11
C TRP A 60 -5.07 -17.74 42.00
N GLU A 61 -4.91 -18.20 43.23
CA GLU A 61 -6.04 -18.54 44.10
C GLU A 61 -6.80 -17.28 44.52
N ILE A 62 -6.08 -16.17 44.76
CA ILE A 62 -6.69 -14.86 45.05
C ILE A 62 -7.63 -14.44 43.91
N VAL A 63 -7.15 -14.52 42.67
CA VAL A 63 -7.92 -14.10 41.49
C VAL A 63 -9.03 -15.09 41.16
N ARG A 64 -8.78 -16.38 41.37
CA ARG A 64 -9.80 -17.42 41.25
C ARG A 64 -10.97 -17.14 42.21
N ASP A 65 -10.67 -16.77 43.45
CA ASP A 65 -11.67 -16.45 44.46
C ASP A 65 -12.40 -15.14 44.14
N GLU A 66 -11.72 -14.12 43.59
CA GLU A 66 -12.36 -12.92 43.04
C GLU A 66 -13.33 -13.26 41.91
N MET A 67 -12.89 -14.03 40.90
CA MET A 67 -13.75 -14.37 39.76
C MET A 67 -14.95 -15.22 40.17
N ASN A 68 -14.78 -16.16 41.10
CA ASN A 68 -15.86 -17.01 41.62
C ASN A 68 -16.90 -16.25 42.46
N GLN A 69 -16.77 -14.93 42.67
CA GLN A 69 -17.84 -14.10 43.24
C GLN A 69 -19.04 -13.97 42.29
N TRP A 70 -18.84 -14.15 40.98
CA TRP A 70 -19.93 -14.20 40.00
C TRP A 70 -20.46 -15.61 39.78
N HIS A 71 -21.69 -15.69 39.28
CA HIS A 71 -22.33 -16.96 38.95
C HIS A 71 -21.89 -17.45 37.56
N HIS A 72 -20.93 -18.37 37.57
CA HIS A 72 -20.40 -19.03 36.39
C HIS A 72 -21.19 -20.29 36.03
N TYR A 73 -21.38 -20.53 34.74
CA TYR A 73 -22.07 -21.69 34.21
C TYR A 73 -21.40 -22.22 32.94
N HIS A 74 -21.70 -23.48 32.63
CA HIS A 74 -21.48 -24.04 31.31
C HIS A 74 -22.72 -24.75 30.77
N THR A 75 -22.81 -24.89 29.46
CA THR A 75 -23.88 -25.67 28.82
C THR A 75 -23.46 -26.10 27.41
N ASP A 76 -24.04 -27.20 26.92
CA ASP A 76 -23.86 -27.60 25.52
C ASP A 76 -24.69 -26.70 24.60
N ILE A 77 -24.03 -26.14 23.59
CA ILE A 77 -24.68 -25.51 22.45
C ILE A 77 -24.03 -26.06 21.18
N ASP A 78 -24.80 -26.85 20.43
CA ASP A 78 -24.35 -27.41 19.16
C ASP A 78 -23.08 -28.28 19.29
N GLY A 79 -23.02 -29.08 20.37
CA GLY A 79 -21.90 -29.99 20.61
C GLY A 79 -20.61 -29.31 21.07
N SER A 80 -20.69 -28.06 21.53
CA SER A 80 -19.59 -27.33 22.18
C SER A 80 -19.99 -26.92 23.58
N GLN A 81 -19.13 -27.16 24.57
CA GLN A 81 -19.32 -26.63 25.93
C GLN A 81 -18.99 -25.14 25.97
N ILE A 82 -19.99 -24.31 26.29
CA ILE A 82 -19.85 -22.85 26.33
C ILE A 82 -19.90 -22.39 27.78
N HIS A 83 -18.83 -21.71 28.20
CA HIS A 83 -18.73 -21.03 29.48
C HIS A 83 -19.35 -19.63 29.42
N PHE A 84 -20.04 -19.21 30.49
CA PHE A 84 -20.56 -17.87 30.64
C PHE A 84 -20.80 -17.49 32.10
N VAL A 85 -20.69 -16.19 32.39
CA VAL A 85 -21.22 -15.58 33.61
C VAL A 85 -22.68 -15.20 33.35
N HIS A 86 -23.56 -15.48 34.31
CA HIS A 86 -24.96 -15.03 34.28
C HIS A 86 -25.37 -14.42 35.62
N GLU A 87 -25.48 -13.10 35.62
CA GLU A 87 -25.81 -12.26 36.76
C GLU A 87 -27.19 -11.60 36.55
N PRO A 88 -28.28 -12.25 36.99
CA PRO A 88 -29.60 -11.66 36.92
C PRO A 88 -29.71 -10.48 37.90
N SER A 89 -30.34 -9.38 37.46
CA SER A 89 -30.73 -8.27 38.34
C SER A 89 -32.03 -8.57 39.08
N ASP A 90 -32.13 -8.10 40.33
CA ASP A 90 -33.37 -8.08 41.12
C ASP A 90 -34.32 -6.92 40.75
N VAL A 91 -33.87 -5.99 39.90
CA VAL A 91 -34.70 -4.88 39.43
C VAL A 91 -35.75 -5.40 38.44
N LYS A 92 -37.02 -5.17 38.75
CA LYS A 92 -38.19 -5.72 38.02
C LYS A 92 -38.16 -5.49 36.51
N ASP A 93 -37.68 -4.33 36.06
CA ASP A 93 -37.66 -3.93 34.65
C ASP A 93 -36.26 -4.04 34.01
N ALA A 94 -35.40 -4.91 34.57
CA ALA A 94 -34.08 -5.16 34.02
C ALA A 94 -34.14 -5.79 32.62
N ILE A 95 -33.25 -5.34 31.72
CA ILE A 95 -33.21 -5.79 30.34
C ILE A 95 -32.09 -6.83 30.18
N PRO A 96 -32.28 -7.97 29.49
CA PRO A 96 -31.17 -8.89 29.23
C PRO A 96 -30.12 -8.28 28.31
N ILE A 97 -28.85 -8.32 28.72
CA ILE A 97 -27.70 -7.84 27.92
C ILE A 97 -26.63 -8.91 27.78
N VAL A 98 -26.10 -9.06 26.57
CA VAL A 98 -24.87 -9.82 26.31
C VAL A 98 -23.69 -8.87 26.25
N LEU A 99 -22.65 -9.13 27.03
CA LEU A 99 -21.35 -8.46 26.91
C LEU A 99 -20.36 -9.43 26.23
N MET A 100 -19.90 -9.09 25.03
CA MET A 100 -19.04 -9.96 24.24
C MET A 100 -17.64 -9.36 24.03
N HIS A 101 -16.62 -10.13 24.39
CA HIS A 101 -15.21 -9.75 24.31
C HIS A 101 -14.60 -10.05 22.92
N GLY A 102 -13.34 -9.67 22.70
CA GLY A 102 -12.58 -9.93 21.46
C GLY A 102 -11.08 -10.20 21.69
N TRP A 103 -10.25 -10.10 20.63
CA TRP A 103 -8.81 -10.41 20.45
C TRP A 103 -8.04 -10.79 21.72
N PRO A 104 -7.40 -11.97 21.83
CA PRO A 104 -7.18 -12.67 23.10
C PRO A 104 -7.36 -11.82 24.38
N SER A 105 -8.63 -11.61 24.69
CA SER A 105 -9.19 -11.18 25.96
C SER A 105 -10.20 -12.25 26.38
N SER A 106 -10.82 -12.14 27.53
CA SER A 106 -11.81 -13.09 28.03
C SER A 106 -13.03 -12.38 28.62
N PHE A 107 -13.98 -13.14 29.17
CA PHE A 107 -15.11 -12.59 29.92
C PHE A 107 -14.66 -11.59 31.02
N TYR A 108 -13.45 -11.77 31.57
CA TYR A 108 -12.89 -10.95 32.64
C TYR A 108 -12.70 -9.48 32.22
N GLU A 109 -12.66 -9.16 30.92
CA GLU A 109 -12.62 -7.78 30.42
C GLU A 109 -13.77 -6.92 30.98
N PHE A 110 -14.90 -7.56 31.28
CA PHE A 110 -16.10 -6.88 31.74
C PHE A 110 -16.28 -6.87 33.26
N HIS A 111 -15.31 -7.36 34.05
CA HIS A 111 -15.48 -7.50 35.51
C HIS A 111 -15.94 -6.21 36.19
N LYS A 112 -15.38 -5.05 35.80
CA LYS A 112 -15.76 -3.72 36.33
C LYS A 112 -17.14 -3.23 35.86
N LEU A 113 -17.78 -3.90 34.90
CA LEU A 113 -19.09 -3.52 34.35
C LEU A 113 -20.22 -4.43 34.84
N ILE A 114 -19.93 -5.64 35.32
CA ILE A 114 -20.95 -6.63 35.68
C ILE A 114 -21.91 -6.07 36.73
N GLU A 115 -21.41 -5.68 37.90
CA GLU A 115 -22.27 -5.19 38.99
C GLU A 115 -22.90 -3.83 38.68
N PRO A 116 -22.17 -2.81 38.16
CA PRO A 116 -22.78 -1.52 37.82
C PRO A 116 -23.92 -1.61 36.81
N LEU A 117 -23.85 -2.54 35.84
CA LEU A 117 -24.93 -2.78 34.88
C LEU A 117 -26.05 -3.63 35.48
N ARG A 118 -25.72 -4.65 36.28
CA ARG A 118 -26.71 -5.47 36.98
C ARG A 118 -27.59 -4.60 37.88
N ASP A 119 -26.96 -3.71 38.64
CA ASP A 119 -27.63 -2.97 39.72
C ASP A 119 -28.17 -1.62 39.26
N GLY A 120 -27.82 -1.16 38.05
CA GLY A 120 -28.28 0.12 37.51
C GLY A 120 -27.66 1.31 38.24
N LEU A 121 -26.33 1.37 38.25
CA LEU A 121 -25.55 2.39 38.97
C LEU A 121 -26.11 3.81 38.75
N HIS A 122 -26.29 4.57 39.83
CA HIS A 122 -26.88 5.92 39.85
C HIS A 122 -28.34 6.00 39.37
N GLY A 123 -29.13 4.93 39.54
CA GLY A 123 -30.54 4.90 39.16
C GLY A 123 -30.75 4.77 37.64
N ASN A 124 -29.72 4.34 36.92
CA ASN A 124 -29.80 4.05 35.49
C ASN A 124 -30.50 2.71 35.23
N GLN A 125 -30.75 2.41 33.95
CA GLN A 125 -31.30 1.12 33.54
C GLN A 125 -30.45 -0.04 34.06
N ALA A 126 -31.08 -0.96 34.79
CA ALA A 126 -30.49 -2.22 35.24
C ALA A 126 -30.61 -3.30 34.15
N PHE A 127 -29.73 -4.30 34.19
CA PHE A 127 -29.68 -5.37 33.19
C PHE A 127 -29.53 -6.76 33.81
N HIS A 128 -30.12 -7.78 33.17
CA HIS A 128 -29.67 -9.16 33.41
C HIS A 128 -28.40 -9.38 32.59
N VAL A 129 -27.25 -9.43 33.24
CA VAL A 129 -25.94 -9.42 32.59
C VAL A 129 -25.52 -10.85 32.26
N VAL A 130 -25.20 -11.10 30.99
CA VAL A 130 -24.64 -12.36 30.52
C VAL A 130 -23.30 -12.09 29.83
N VAL A 131 -22.22 -12.70 30.32
CA VAL A 131 -20.86 -12.54 29.79
C VAL A 131 -20.32 -13.90 29.34
N PRO A 132 -20.65 -14.34 28.13
CA PRO A 132 -20.15 -15.61 27.60
C PRO A 132 -18.69 -15.50 27.14
N SER A 133 -17.96 -16.61 27.23
CA SER A 133 -16.68 -16.78 26.55
C SER A 133 -16.91 -17.33 25.14
N LEU A 134 -16.27 -16.74 24.13
CA LEU A 134 -16.36 -17.23 22.75
C LEU A 134 -15.86 -18.69 22.63
N PRO A 135 -16.39 -19.51 21.69
CA PRO A 135 -15.87 -20.84 21.45
C PRO A 135 -14.35 -20.86 21.22
N GLY A 136 -13.61 -21.58 22.07
CA GLY A 136 -12.15 -21.62 22.05
C GLY A 136 -11.45 -20.42 22.67
N PHE A 137 -12.14 -19.63 23.50
CA PHE A 137 -11.58 -18.57 24.33
C PHE A 137 -11.85 -18.87 25.80
N GLY A 138 -10.85 -18.61 26.66
CA GLY A 138 -10.95 -18.80 28.10
C GLY A 138 -11.47 -20.19 28.46
N PHE A 139 -12.58 -20.25 29.19
CA PHE A 139 -13.15 -21.50 29.68
C PHE A 139 -14.16 -22.17 28.73
N SER A 140 -14.43 -21.60 27.55
CA SER A 140 -15.25 -22.25 26.53
C SER A 140 -14.42 -23.26 25.72
N GLU A 141 -15.00 -24.41 25.41
CA GLU A 141 -14.28 -25.52 24.78
C GLU A 141 -13.65 -25.11 23.42
N PRO A 142 -12.37 -25.46 23.18
CA PRO A 142 -11.72 -25.32 21.89
C PRO A 142 -12.46 -26.10 20.80
N PRO A 143 -12.88 -25.46 19.70
CA PRO A 143 -13.56 -26.19 18.66
C PRO A 143 -12.61 -27.17 17.97
N LYS A 144 -13.03 -28.43 17.83
CA LYS A 144 -12.22 -29.52 17.29
C LYS A 144 -12.22 -29.59 15.75
N THR A 145 -13.13 -28.85 15.11
CA THR A 145 -13.31 -28.83 13.66
C THR A 145 -13.26 -27.39 13.11
N ARG A 146 -13.11 -27.27 11.78
CA ARG A 146 -13.18 -25.99 11.06
C ARG A 146 -14.62 -25.47 11.01
N GLY A 147 -14.80 -24.20 10.65
CA GLY A 147 -16.13 -23.59 10.50
C GLY A 147 -16.55 -22.67 11.64
N TYR A 148 -15.71 -22.47 12.65
CA TYR A 148 -15.95 -21.57 13.77
C TYR A 148 -15.53 -20.13 13.42
N GLY A 149 -16.20 -19.58 12.39
CA GLY A 149 -16.13 -18.16 12.03
C GLY A 149 -17.23 -17.34 12.68
N VAL A 150 -17.42 -16.11 12.20
CA VAL A 150 -18.37 -15.13 12.76
C VAL A 150 -19.80 -15.67 12.78
N ALA A 151 -20.22 -16.31 11.71
CA ALA A 151 -21.60 -16.79 11.59
C ALA A 151 -21.92 -17.89 12.61
N LYS A 152 -20.98 -18.82 12.80
CA LYS A 152 -21.14 -19.95 13.73
C LYS A 152 -21.12 -19.49 15.18
N MET A 153 -20.17 -18.63 15.54
CA MET A 153 -20.11 -18.07 16.89
C MET A 153 -21.35 -17.23 17.21
N GLY A 154 -21.83 -16.42 16.26
CA GLY A 154 -23.08 -15.66 16.45
C GLY A 154 -24.31 -16.54 16.67
N PHE A 155 -24.41 -17.67 15.95
CA PHE A 155 -25.45 -18.67 16.18
C PHE A 155 -25.39 -19.27 17.58
N ILE A 156 -24.20 -19.66 18.04
CA ILE A 156 -24.00 -20.27 19.37
C ILE A 156 -24.44 -19.31 20.47
N ILE A 157 -24.00 -18.05 20.44
CA ILE A 157 -24.33 -17.08 21.48
C ILE A 157 -25.82 -16.70 21.47
N ASN A 158 -26.42 -16.52 20.29
CA ASN A 158 -27.88 -16.29 20.21
C ASN A 158 -28.65 -17.49 20.80
N SER A 159 -28.21 -18.72 20.49
CA SER A 159 -28.84 -19.94 21.00
C SER A 159 -28.68 -20.07 22.53
N LEU A 160 -27.55 -19.65 23.08
CA LEU A 160 -27.34 -19.54 24.53
C LEU A 160 -28.38 -18.59 25.16
N MET A 161 -28.56 -17.40 24.61
CA MET A 161 -29.55 -16.44 25.14
C MET A 161 -30.98 -16.98 25.09
N VAL A 162 -31.35 -17.64 23.99
CA VAL A 162 -32.66 -18.30 23.87
C VAL A 162 -32.81 -19.43 24.89
N LYS A 163 -31.76 -20.24 25.11
CA LYS A 163 -31.74 -21.33 26.10
C LYS A 163 -31.88 -20.81 27.54
N LEU A 164 -31.35 -19.64 27.83
CA LEU A 164 -31.52 -18.92 29.11
C LEU A 164 -32.93 -18.32 29.29
N GLY A 165 -33.79 -18.37 28.25
CA GLY A 165 -35.15 -17.82 28.28
C GLY A 165 -35.26 -16.39 27.75
N TYR A 166 -34.15 -15.78 27.33
CA TYR A 166 -34.14 -14.42 26.80
C TYR A 166 -34.45 -14.41 25.30
N SER A 167 -35.74 -14.45 24.98
CA SER A 167 -36.22 -14.32 23.59
C SER A 167 -35.99 -12.93 23.00
N LYS A 168 -35.76 -11.92 23.84
CA LYS A 168 -35.38 -10.54 23.47
C LYS A 168 -34.26 -10.06 24.37
N TYR A 169 -33.18 -9.54 23.78
CA TYR A 169 -32.02 -9.04 24.53
C TYR A 169 -31.33 -7.91 23.76
N VAL A 170 -30.41 -7.21 24.41
CA VAL A 170 -29.52 -6.23 23.79
C VAL A 170 -28.08 -6.75 23.78
N TRP A 171 -27.29 -6.33 22.80
CA TRP A 171 -25.91 -6.79 22.64
C TRP A 171 -24.93 -5.63 22.81
N HIS A 172 -23.87 -5.85 23.59
CA HIS A 172 -22.69 -5.00 23.62
C HIS A 172 -21.43 -5.78 23.23
N GLY A 173 -20.57 -5.18 22.41
CA GLY A 173 -19.23 -5.73 22.18
C GLY A 173 -18.32 -4.87 21.32
N GLY A 174 -17.01 -5.03 21.53
CA GLY A 174 -15.92 -4.51 20.71
C GLY A 174 -15.16 -5.62 19.99
N ASP A 175 -14.19 -5.28 19.14
CA ASP A 175 -13.39 -6.26 18.39
C ASP A 175 -14.25 -7.41 17.80
N TRP A 176 -13.91 -8.69 18.01
CA TRP A 176 -14.72 -9.83 17.56
C TRP A 176 -16.13 -9.82 18.14
N GLY A 177 -16.32 -9.39 19.38
CA GLY A 177 -17.64 -9.24 19.99
C GLY A 177 -18.52 -8.20 19.28
N GLY A 178 -17.93 -7.13 18.74
CA GLY A 178 -18.61 -6.17 17.87
C GLY A 178 -18.89 -6.74 16.48
N ILE A 179 -17.95 -7.50 15.91
CA ILE A 179 -18.10 -8.14 14.60
C ILE A 179 -19.22 -9.19 14.62
N ILE A 180 -19.20 -10.08 15.61
CA ILE A 180 -20.23 -11.10 15.84
C ILE A 180 -21.56 -10.43 16.22
N GLY A 181 -21.52 -9.39 17.06
CA GLY A 181 -22.70 -8.62 17.44
C GLY A 181 -23.43 -8.02 16.25
N LYS A 182 -22.71 -7.45 15.28
CA LYS A 182 -23.32 -6.94 14.04
C LYS A 182 -23.99 -8.06 13.24
N PHE A 183 -23.35 -9.22 13.11
CA PHE A 183 -23.96 -10.37 12.44
C PHE A 183 -25.24 -10.81 13.15
N VAL A 184 -25.20 -10.91 14.49
CA VAL A 184 -26.37 -11.30 15.31
C VAL A 184 -27.49 -10.28 15.18
N ALA A 185 -27.20 -8.99 15.27
CA ALA A 185 -28.19 -7.91 15.16
C ALA A 185 -28.84 -7.85 13.76
N SER A 186 -28.12 -8.27 12.70
CA SER A 186 -28.67 -8.34 11.35
C SER A 186 -29.47 -9.63 11.12
N LYS A 187 -28.93 -10.79 11.54
CA LYS A 187 -29.51 -12.11 11.24
C LYS A 187 -30.60 -12.53 12.23
N TYR A 188 -30.44 -12.21 13.50
CA TYR A 188 -31.33 -12.57 14.61
C TYR A 188 -32.02 -11.33 15.20
N HIS A 189 -32.38 -10.36 14.35
CA HIS A 189 -33.05 -9.11 14.72
C HIS A 189 -34.38 -9.26 15.50
N GLN A 190 -35.00 -10.45 15.46
CA GLN A 190 -36.19 -10.77 16.25
C GLN A 190 -35.84 -10.95 17.74
N ASN A 191 -34.64 -11.49 18.01
CA ASN A 191 -34.08 -11.71 19.34
C ASN A 191 -33.23 -10.53 19.82
N CYS A 192 -32.20 -10.16 19.06
CA CYS A 192 -31.33 -9.01 19.39
C CYS A 192 -32.05 -7.70 19.05
N ARG A 193 -32.65 -7.05 20.05
CA ARG A 193 -33.52 -5.87 19.88
C ARG A 193 -32.79 -4.54 19.84
N ALA A 194 -31.53 -4.50 20.27
CA ALA A 194 -30.65 -3.35 20.11
C ALA A 194 -29.19 -3.80 20.12
N PHE A 195 -28.34 -3.07 19.40
CA PHE A 195 -26.91 -3.34 19.29
C PHE A 195 -26.09 -2.13 19.72
N HIS A 196 -25.19 -2.32 20.66
CA HIS A 196 -24.26 -1.32 21.16
C HIS A 196 -22.83 -1.76 20.86
N THR A 197 -21.99 -0.89 20.29
CA THR A 197 -20.59 -1.23 19.99
C THR A 197 -19.66 -0.04 20.08
N ASN A 198 -18.42 -0.27 20.49
CA ASN A 198 -17.29 0.65 20.33
C ASN A 198 -16.47 0.38 19.04
N LEU A 199 -16.81 -0.65 18.26
CA LEU A 199 -16.19 -0.94 16.96
C LEU A 199 -17.22 -0.87 15.80
N PRO A 200 -17.67 0.34 15.42
CA PRO A 200 -18.69 0.49 14.39
C PRO A 200 -18.17 0.10 13.01
N MET A 201 -18.69 -0.99 12.42
CA MET A 201 -18.39 -1.38 11.04
C MET A 201 -19.35 -0.73 10.04
N VAL A 202 -18.89 0.39 9.45
CA VAL A 202 -19.62 1.13 8.42
C VAL A 202 -19.20 0.72 7.00
N VAL A 203 -20.19 0.63 6.11
CA VAL A 203 -20.00 0.48 4.66
C VAL A 203 -20.12 1.87 4.03
N PRO A 204 -19.36 2.20 2.99
CA PRO A 204 -19.57 3.44 2.29
C PRO A 204 -21.00 3.54 1.71
N PRO A 205 -21.58 4.74 1.58
CA PRO A 205 -22.94 4.90 1.09
C PRO A 205 -23.02 4.48 -0.40
N LEU A 206 -23.71 3.37 -0.66
CA LEU A 206 -23.96 2.86 -2.02
C LEU A 206 -25.12 3.61 -2.70
N PRO A 207 -25.13 3.77 -4.05
CA PRO A 207 -26.14 4.52 -4.80
C PRO A 207 -27.46 3.74 -4.94
N THR A 208 -28.05 3.32 -3.83
CA THR A 208 -29.40 2.72 -3.81
C THR A 208 -30.47 3.80 -4.00
N PRO A 209 -31.65 3.49 -4.56
CA PRO A 209 -32.73 4.47 -4.75
C PRO A 209 -33.07 5.26 -3.47
N ARG A 210 -33.04 4.58 -2.33
CA ARG A 210 -33.25 5.19 -1.02
C ARG A 210 -32.12 6.14 -0.60
N ASN A 211 -30.85 5.78 -0.81
CA ASN A 211 -29.73 6.67 -0.48
C ASN A 211 -29.69 7.89 -1.40
N VAL A 212 -30.10 7.72 -2.67
CA VAL A 212 -30.26 8.83 -3.63
C VAL A 212 -31.33 9.80 -3.15
N LEU A 213 -32.46 9.29 -2.64
CA LEU A 213 -33.57 10.11 -2.14
C LEU A 213 -33.28 10.77 -0.77
N LEU A 214 -32.80 10.00 0.21
CA LEU A 214 -32.71 10.43 1.61
C LEU A 214 -31.34 10.97 2.01
N HIS A 215 -30.29 10.57 1.30
CA HIS A 215 -28.89 10.92 1.61
C HIS A 215 -28.09 11.40 0.39
N PRO A 216 -28.66 12.28 -0.48
CA PRO A 216 -27.99 12.70 -1.72
C PRO A 216 -26.64 13.38 -1.45
N LEU A 217 -26.54 14.15 -0.37
CA LEU A 217 -25.29 14.80 0.03
C LEU A 217 -24.22 13.80 0.52
N LYS A 218 -24.61 12.67 1.13
CA LYS A 218 -23.64 11.63 1.54
C LYS A 218 -23.13 10.86 0.34
N LEU A 219 -23.99 10.60 -0.64
CA LEU A 219 -23.58 10.03 -1.93
C LEU A 219 -22.70 11.01 -2.70
N ALA A 220 -23.08 12.28 -2.80
CA ALA A 220 -22.28 13.31 -3.44
C ALA A 220 -20.92 13.49 -2.75
N LYS A 221 -20.86 13.43 -1.41
CA LYS A 221 -19.60 13.42 -0.66
C LYS A 221 -18.79 12.15 -0.93
N PHE A 222 -19.40 10.96 -0.94
CA PHE A 222 -18.69 9.72 -1.20
C PHE A 222 -18.17 9.60 -2.64
N PHE A 223 -19.01 9.85 -3.65
CA PHE A 223 -18.57 9.88 -5.04
C PHE A 223 -17.65 11.08 -5.32
N GLY A 224 -17.89 12.21 -4.67
CA GLY A 224 -16.97 13.34 -4.63
C GLY A 224 -15.60 12.92 -4.08
N SER A 225 -15.54 12.13 -3.00
CA SER A 225 -14.27 11.65 -2.46
C SER A 225 -13.56 10.65 -3.37
N LEU A 226 -14.27 9.93 -4.23
CA LEU A 226 -13.62 9.11 -5.28
C LEU A 226 -12.96 9.98 -6.36
N LEU A 227 -13.48 11.19 -6.60
CA LEU A 227 -12.99 12.11 -7.61
C LEU A 227 -11.89 13.06 -7.09
N ILE A 228 -12.12 13.66 -5.92
CA ILE A 228 -11.26 14.70 -5.32
C ILE A 228 -10.50 14.23 -4.08
N GLY A 229 -10.60 12.95 -3.74
CA GLY A 229 -9.90 12.29 -2.62
C GLY A 229 -10.70 12.29 -1.32
N PHE A 230 -10.67 11.16 -0.60
CA PHE A 230 -11.32 11.00 0.71
C PHE A 230 -10.85 12.03 1.73
N ASP A 231 -9.55 12.32 1.76
CA ASP A 231 -8.95 13.29 2.67
C ASP A 231 -9.45 14.72 2.43
N ARG A 232 -9.86 15.04 1.19
CA ARG A 232 -10.31 16.38 0.81
C ARG A 232 -11.79 16.60 1.11
N VAL A 233 -12.59 15.55 1.08
CA VAL A 233 -14.03 15.59 1.38
C VAL A 233 -14.33 15.35 2.86
N TYR A 234 -13.52 14.50 3.51
CA TYR A 234 -13.73 14.11 4.90
C TYR A 234 -12.63 14.61 5.86
N GLY A 235 -11.51 15.17 5.37
CA GLY A 235 -10.38 15.63 6.19
C GLY A 235 -9.26 14.59 6.32
N SER A 236 -8.00 15.03 6.30
CA SER A 236 -6.78 14.19 6.32
C SER A 236 -6.58 13.38 7.61
N THR A 237 -7.20 13.78 8.71
CA THR A 237 -7.15 13.09 10.01
C THR A 237 -8.31 12.11 10.23
N LYS A 238 -9.32 12.07 9.35
CA LYS A 238 -10.64 11.48 9.67
C LYS A 238 -10.96 10.15 8.99
N LEU A 239 -10.17 9.74 8.00
CA LEU A 239 -10.21 8.41 7.38
C LEU A 239 -8.84 7.69 7.41
N GLY A 240 -7.81 8.37 7.93
CA GLY A 240 -6.45 7.85 8.10
C GLY A 240 -6.25 6.95 9.32
N GLY A 241 -7.31 6.31 9.83
CA GLY A 241 -7.13 5.17 10.72
C GLY A 241 -6.60 4.00 9.89
N PRO A 242 -5.59 3.25 10.35
CA PRO A 242 -5.08 2.13 9.60
C PRO A 242 -6.22 1.18 9.25
N THR A 243 -6.45 0.94 7.97
CA THR A 243 -7.40 -0.10 7.59
C THR A 243 -6.82 -1.43 8.06
N PHE A 244 -7.58 -2.22 8.82
CA PHE A 244 -7.24 -3.60 9.24
C PHE A 244 -6.84 -4.56 8.10
N ALA A 245 -6.80 -4.10 6.85
CA ALA A 245 -6.62 -4.90 5.65
C ALA A 245 -5.15 -5.15 5.26
N ASN A 246 -4.20 -4.28 5.61
CA ASN A 246 -2.85 -4.31 5.02
C ASN A 246 -1.73 -4.29 6.07
N ALA A 247 -1.12 -5.46 6.35
CA ALA A 247 0.03 -5.58 7.23
C ALA A 247 1.32 -4.94 6.69
N GLU A 248 1.40 -4.69 5.38
CA GLU A 248 2.55 -4.04 4.73
C GLU A 248 2.57 -2.51 4.89
N LEU A 249 1.44 -1.91 5.29
CA LEU A 249 1.25 -0.46 5.42
C LEU A 249 0.90 -0.04 6.86
N ASN A 250 0.70 -0.99 7.76
CA ASN A 250 0.40 -0.75 9.17
C ASN A 250 1.17 -1.74 10.06
N ASN A 251 2.13 -1.24 10.83
CA ASN A 251 2.94 -2.03 11.75
C ASN A 251 2.08 -2.79 12.79
N ASP A 252 0.89 -2.30 13.11
CA ASP A 252 0.00 -2.93 14.11
C ASP A 252 -0.76 -4.15 13.57
N CYS A 253 -0.67 -4.46 12.26
CA CYS A 253 -1.42 -5.54 11.61
C CYS A 253 -0.64 -6.85 11.43
N GLY A 254 0.61 -6.94 11.91
CA GLY A 254 1.45 -8.14 11.82
C GLY A 254 0.81 -9.38 12.45
N TYR A 255 0.22 -9.22 13.65
CA TYR A 255 -0.48 -10.31 14.35
C TYR A 255 -1.57 -10.96 13.48
N ARG A 256 -2.35 -10.15 12.75
CA ARG A 256 -3.47 -10.63 11.94
C ARG A 256 -2.98 -11.38 10.72
N ALA A 257 -1.88 -10.94 10.11
CA ALA A 257 -1.30 -11.62 8.98
C ALA A 257 -0.84 -13.03 9.36
N ILE A 258 -0.14 -13.19 10.49
CA ILE A 258 0.33 -14.50 10.94
C ILE A 258 -0.84 -15.38 11.43
N GLN A 259 -1.76 -14.86 12.24
CA GLN A 259 -2.93 -15.60 12.74
C GLN A 259 -3.90 -15.98 11.60
N GLY A 260 -4.01 -15.14 10.57
CA GLY A 260 -4.85 -15.36 9.40
C GLY A 260 -4.33 -16.38 8.40
N THR A 261 -3.04 -16.73 8.47
CA THR A 261 -2.39 -17.60 7.49
C THR A 261 -1.78 -18.85 8.11
N ARG A 262 -1.11 -18.75 9.26
CA ARG A 262 -0.37 -19.83 9.92
C ARG A 262 -0.56 -19.81 11.46
N PRO A 263 -1.80 -19.86 11.97
CA PRO A 263 -2.06 -19.73 13.42
C PRO A 263 -1.42 -20.85 14.24
N TYR A 264 -1.37 -22.10 13.74
CA TYR A 264 -0.74 -23.21 14.46
C TYR A 264 0.78 -23.09 14.58
N THR A 265 1.45 -22.57 13.55
CA THR A 265 2.91 -22.34 13.62
C THR A 265 3.24 -21.37 14.75
N LEU A 266 2.47 -20.27 14.86
CA LEU A 266 2.59 -19.32 15.97
C LEU A 266 2.25 -19.96 17.32
N SER A 267 1.23 -20.84 17.35
CA SER A 267 0.70 -21.43 18.59
C SER A 267 1.72 -22.26 19.36
N TYR A 268 2.67 -22.91 18.70
CA TYR A 268 3.71 -23.68 19.40
C TYR A 268 4.49 -22.79 20.39
N GLY A 269 4.87 -21.58 19.96
CA GLY A 269 5.55 -20.63 20.83
C GLY A 269 4.65 -20.10 21.95
N LEU A 270 3.42 -19.71 21.63
CA LEU A 270 2.46 -19.15 22.59
C LEU A 270 1.93 -20.18 23.61
N THR A 271 1.97 -21.47 23.28
CA THR A 271 1.55 -22.56 24.15
C THR A 271 2.69 -23.04 25.03
N ASP A 272 3.87 -23.22 24.44
CA ASP A 272 5.02 -23.76 25.17
C ASP A 272 5.66 -22.71 26.08
N SER A 273 5.81 -21.46 25.62
CA SER A 273 6.52 -20.44 26.38
C SER A 273 5.55 -19.47 27.06
N PRO A 274 5.44 -19.47 28.40
CA PRO A 274 4.62 -18.50 29.12
C PRO A 274 5.13 -17.07 28.90
N MET A 275 6.45 -16.86 28.82
CA MET A 275 7.00 -15.54 28.48
C MET A 275 6.55 -15.08 27.08
N ALA A 276 6.50 -15.99 26.09
CA ALA A 276 6.01 -15.65 24.75
C ALA A 276 4.52 -15.31 24.77
N LEU A 277 3.70 -16.06 25.53
CA LEU A 277 2.28 -15.77 25.74
C LEU A 277 2.08 -14.36 26.32
N LEU A 278 2.80 -14.06 27.41
CA LEU A 278 2.76 -12.77 28.09
C LEU A 278 3.18 -11.64 27.16
N ALA A 279 4.34 -11.75 26.50
CA ALA A 279 4.85 -10.71 25.60
C ALA A 279 3.91 -10.45 24.41
N TRP A 280 3.34 -11.52 23.83
CA TRP A 280 2.40 -11.42 22.71
C TRP A 280 1.11 -10.68 23.08
N MET A 281 0.59 -10.91 24.30
CA MET A 281 -0.57 -10.17 24.80
C MET A 281 -0.19 -8.73 25.21
N LEU A 282 0.97 -8.55 25.86
CA LEU A 282 1.41 -7.26 26.39
C LEU A 282 1.50 -6.19 25.31
N GLU A 283 2.09 -6.52 24.16
CA GLU A 283 2.19 -5.60 23.02
C GLU A 283 0.83 -4.99 22.67
N LYS A 284 -0.23 -5.80 22.60
CA LYS A 284 -1.57 -5.32 22.24
C LYS A 284 -2.27 -4.62 23.38
N TYR A 285 -2.11 -5.07 24.63
CA TYR A 285 -2.63 -4.33 25.78
C TYR A 285 -1.99 -2.94 25.90
N HIS A 286 -0.71 -2.81 25.56
CA HIS A 286 -0.01 -1.53 25.48
C HIS A 286 -0.57 -0.65 24.36
N ASP A 287 -0.59 -1.14 23.11
CA ASP A 287 -0.94 -0.34 21.94
C ASP A 287 -2.44 -0.02 21.83
N TRP A 288 -3.31 -0.91 22.30
CA TRP A 288 -4.76 -0.82 22.07
C TRP A 288 -5.55 -0.27 23.24
N THR A 289 -4.85 0.17 24.28
CA THR A 289 -5.45 0.82 25.44
C THR A 289 -5.06 2.29 25.47
N TYR A 290 -5.96 3.12 25.99
CA TYR A 290 -5.73 4.56 26.10
C TYR A 290 -4.61 4.91 27.10
N HIS A 291 -3.64 5.71 26.63
CA HIS A 291 -2.63 6.37 27.46
C HIS A 291 -2.99 7.84 27.67
N ALA A 292 -2.96 8.31 28.92
CA ALA A 292 -3.33 9.68 29.23
C ALA A 292 -2.28 10.70 28.71
N PRO A 293 -2.70 11.88 28.23
CA PRO A 293 -1.78 12.95 27.83
C PRO A 293 -0.79 13.30 28.94
N GLY A 294 0.50 13.38 28.59
CA GLY A 294 1.58 13.65 29.55
C GLY A 294 2.21 12.40 30.17
N GLN A 295 1.70 11.20 29.89
CA GLN A 295 2.40 9.95 30.20
C GLN A 295 3.41 9.62 29.10
N ASP A 296 4.64 9.30 29.50
CA ASP A 296 5.67 8.79 28.59
C ASP A 296 5.42 7.29 28.34
N SER A 297 4.45 7.00 27.45
CA SER A 297 4.07 5.64 27.06
C SER A 297 5.26 4.83 26.55
N ALA A 298 6.28 5.48 25.98
CA ALA A 298 7.52 4.82 25.57
C ALA A 298 8.32 4.20 26.73
N LYS A 299 7.98 4.50 27.99
CA LYS A 299 8.67 3.98 29.20
C LYS A 299 7.76 3.20 30.15
N GLN A 300 6.53 2.86 29.73
CA GLN A 300 5.57 2.13 30.56
C GLN A 300 5.15 0.82 29.89
N ALA A 301 5.11 -0.28 30.65
CA ALA A 301 4.66 -1.58 30.16
C ALA A 301 3.14 -1.58 29.89
N LEU A 302 2.36 -1.14 30.88
CA LEU A 302 0.91 -1.05 30.83
C LEU A 302 0.46 0.39 31.10
N PRO A 303 -0.65 0.85 30.50
CA PRO A 303 -1.24 2.14 30.81
C PRO A 303 -1.81 2.14 32.24
N ALA A 304 -1.96 3.33 32.83
CA ALA A 304 -2.46 3.48 34.20
C ALA A 304 -3.91 2.96 34.43
N THR A 305 -4.66 2.70 33.36
CA THR A 305 -6.02 2.16 33.42
C THR A 305 -6.09 0.64 33.60
N ILE A 306 -4.96 -0.07 33.41
CA ILE A 306 -4.85 -1.52 33.54
C ILE A 306 -3.73 -1.84 34.52
N SER A 307 -4.07 -2.46 35.65
CA SER A 307 -3.07 -2.97 36.57
C SER A 307 -2.36 -4.21 36.02
N SER A 308 -1.12 -4.44 36.45
CA SER A 308 -0.41 -5.68 36.15
C SER A 308 -1.17 -6.92 36.64
N HIS A 309 -1.88 -6.80 37.77
CA HIS A 309 -2.75 -7.85 38.31
C HIS A 309 -3.87 -8.25 37.33
N GLU A 310 -4.58 -7.28 36.75
CA GLU A 310 -5.64 -7.53 35.76
C GLU A 310 -5.08 -8.13 34.46
N PHE A 311 -3.93 -7.62 34.01
CA PHE A 311 -3.28 -8.14 32.81
C PHE A 311 -2.81 -9.59 33.02
N LEU A 312 -2.13 -9.87 34.13
CA LEU A 312 -1.66 -11.22 34.46
C LEU A 312 -2.82 -12.19 34.71
N THR A 313 -3.97 -11.72 35.20
CA THR A 313 -5.20 -12.52 35.26
C THR A 313 -5.59 -13.02 33.87
N GLN A 314 -5.65 -12.13 32.88
CA GLN A 314 -5.99 -12.50 31.50
C GLN A 314 -4.97 -13.49 30.90
N VAL A 315 -3.67 -13.23 31.10
CA VAL A 315 -2.59 -14.12 30.63
C VAL A 315 -2.68 -15.50 31.30
N SER A 316 -2.90 -15.54 32.62
CA SER A 316 -3.06 -16.77 33.41
C SER A 316 -4.26 -17.60 32.97
N ILE A 317 -5.40 -16.98 32.62
CA ILE A 317 -6.56 -17.69 32.06
C ILE A 317 -6.14 -18.44 30.80
N TYR A 318 -5.41 -17.80 29.89
CA TYR A 318 -4.96 -18.45 28.65
C TYR A 318 -3.89 -19.52 28.87
N TYR A 319 -3.02 -19.34 29.87
CA TYR A 319 -2.06 -20.37 30.26
C TYR A 319 -2.75 -21.60 30.85
N LEU A 320 -3.69 -21.40 31.78
CA LEU A 320 -4.46 -22.46 32.44
C LEU A 320 -5.25 -23.32 31.46
N THR A 321 -5.92 -22.65 30.53
CA THR A 321 -6.89 -23.27 29.62
C THR A 321 -6.25 -23.76 28.32
N ASN A 322 -5.02 -23.31 28.02
CA ASN A 322 -4.33 -23.53 26.76
C ASN A 322 -5.18 -23.15 25.52
N THR A 323 -5.98 -22.09 25.64
CA THR A 323 -6.90 -21.68 24.55
C THR A 323 -6.35 -20.56 23.68
N MET A 324 -5.11 -20.12 23.87
CA MET A 324 -4.52 -19.08 23.00
C MET A 324 -4.48 -19.56 21.54
N SER A 325 -4.16 -20.84 21.32
CA SER A 325 -4.13 -21.42 19.97
C SER A 325 -5.51 -21.43 19.29
N SER A 326 -6.56 -21.78 20.04
CA SER A 326 -7.92 -21.82 19.51
C SER A 326 -8.51 -20.43 19.32
N SER A 327 -8.20 -19.48 20.21
CA SER A 327 -8.75 -18.13 20.17
C SER A 327 -8.27 -17.35 18.94
N ILE A 328 -7.01 -17.55 18.52
CA ILE A 328 -6.44 -16.92 17.32
C ILE A 328 -6.84 -17.64 16.02
N ARG A 329 -7.45 -18.83 16.08
CA ARG A 329 -7.85 -19.58 14.87
C ARG A 329 -9.00 -18.91 14.12
N ILE A 330 -9.83 -18.12 14.82
CA ILE A 330 -10.95 -17.36 14.23
C ILE A 330 -10.49 -16.46 13.06
N TYR A 331 -9.26 -15.94 13.09
CA TYR A 331 -8.68 -15.13 12.02
C TYR A 331 -8.53 -15.93 10.73
N TYR A 332 -7.98 -17.15 10.82
CA TYR A 332 -7.84 -18.04 9.69
C TYR A 332 -9.21 -18.46 9.14
N GLU A 333 -10.14 -18.87 10.01
CA GLU A 333 -11.50 -19.26 9.60
C GLU A 333 -12.21 -18.10 8.87
N CYS A 334 -12.16 -16.90 9.42
CA CYS A 334 -12.82 -15.72 8.87
C CYS A 334 -12.23 -15.30 7.51
N LEU A 335 -10.89 -15.29 7.38
CA LEU A 335 -10.22 -14.84 6.16
C LEU A 335 -10.29 -15.87 5.03
N GLN A 336 -10.08 -17.16 5.31
CA GLN A 336 -10.11 -18.21 4.29
C GLN A 336 -11.53 -18.41 3.74
N GLN A 337 -12.56 -18.27 4.58
CA GLN A 337 -13.95 -18.42 4.17
C GLN A 337 -14.59 -17.11 3.65
N ARG A 338 -13.82 -16.01 3.61
CA ARG A 338 -14.29 -14.67 3.21
C ARG A 338 -15.54 -14.23 3.98
N GLU A 339 -15.63 -14.58 5.27
CA GLU A 339 -16.83 -14.36 6.09
C GLU A 339 -17.11 -12.86 6.31
N MET A 340 -16.09 -12.01 6.24
CA MET A 340 -16.23 -10.56 6.42
C MET A 340 -17.28 -9.94 5.48
N TYR A 341 -17.48 -10.49 4.27
CA TYR A 341 -18.53 -10.01 3.36
C TYR A 341 -19.95 -10.22 3.93
N LYS A 342 -20.17 -11.32 4.66
CA LYS A 342 -21.46 -11.64 5.30
C LYS A 342 -21.76 -10.73 6.49
N VAL A 343 -20.77 -9.99 7.00
CA VAL A 343 -20.91 -9.11 8.17
C VAL A 343 -20.90 -7.64 7.79
N ILE A 344 -20.09 -7.27 6.78
CA ILE A 344 -19.92 -5.88 6.36
C ILE A 344 -21.19 -5.37 5.67
N PHE A 345 -21.72 -6.11 4.68
CA PHE A 345 -22.78 -5.61 3.78
C PHE A 345 -24.21 -5.62 4.34
N PRO A 346 -24.65 -6.62 5.12
CA PRO A 346 -26.02 -6.63 5.63
C PRO A 346 -26.33 -5.42 6.53
N ARG A 347 -27.54 -4.89 6.36
CA ARG A 347 -28.06 -3.80 7.20
C ARG A 347 -28.49 -4.35 8.56
N VAL A 348 -28.28 -3.54 9.59
CA VAL A 348 -28.84 -3.77 10.92
C VAL A 348 -30.13 -2.97 11.02
N ASP A 349 -31.26 -3.65 11.19
CA ASP A 349 -32.59 -3.01 11.23
C ASP A 349 -33.08 -2.72 12.66
N VAL A 350 -32.34 -3.15 13.67
CA VAL A 350 -32.60 -2.81 15.08
C VAL A 350 -31.88 -1.53 15.49
N PRO A 351 -32.33 -0.83 16.56
CA PRO A 351 -31.61 0.31 17.13
C PRO A 351 -30.12 0.02 17.36
N VAL A 352 -29.27 0.91 16.88
CA VAL A 352 -27.81 0.83 17.06
C VAL A 352 -27.32 2.03 17.84
N ALA A 353 -26.61 1.79 18.93
CA ALA A 353 -25.84 2.78 19.67
C ALA A 353 -24.34 2.54 19.43
N VAL A 354 -23.56 3.62 19.34
CA VAL A 354 -22.12 3.54 19.11
C VAL A 354 -21.41 4.44 20.11
N CYS A 355 -20.44 3.87 20.83
CA CYS A 355 -19.47 4.63 21.62
C CYS A 355 -18.25 4.94 20.76
N THR A 356 -17.83 6.21 20.74
CA THR A 356 -16.64 6.66 20.01
C THR A 356 -15.73 7.41 20.96
N PHE A 357 -14.57 6.83 21.27
CA PHE A 357 -13.58 7.47 22.14
C PHE A 357 -12.59 8.31 21.32
N PRO A 358 -12.08 9.45 21.85
CA PRO A 358 -11.18 10.33 21.11
C PRO A 358 -9.90 9.68 20.57
N ASN A 359 -9.41 8.62 21.23
CA ASN A 359 -8.19 7.90 20.88
C ASN A 359 -8.44 6.45 20.45
N GLU A 360 -9.62 6.18 19.89
CA GLU A 360 -9.95 4.86 19.35
C GLU A 360 -8.98 4.46 18.22
N ILE A 361 -8.56 3.18 18.18
CA ILE A 361 -7.63 2.63 17.17
C ILE A 361 -8.16 2.90 15.75
N THR A 362 -9.47 2.78 15.59
CA THR A 362 -10.15 3.31 14.41
C THR A 362 -10.48 4.78 14.63
N LYS A 363 -9.56 5.68 14.24
CA LYS A 363 -9.84 7.13 14.14
C LYS A 363 -10.91 7.37 13.08
N ARG A 364 -12.18 7.17 13.46
CA ARG A 364 -13.37 7.49 12.68
C ARG A 364 -14.09 8.61 13.40
N GLU A 365 -13.53 9.82 13.35
CA GLU A 365 -14.18 11.04 13.88
C GLU A 365 -15.54 11.37 13.24
N ASN A 366 -16.06 10.50 12.37
CA ASN A 366 -17.27 10.74 11.60
C ASN A 366 -18.15 9.49 11.46
N THR A 367 -18.20 8.62 12.47
CA THR A 367 -19.25 7.57 12.50
C THR A 367 -20.65 8.18 12.35
N ARG A 368 -20.88 9.43 12.81
CA ARG A 368 -22.13 10.19 12.55
C ARG A 368 -22.37 10.56 11.08
N ASP A 369 -21.33 10.86 10.31
CA ASP A 369 -21.43 11.24 8.89
C ASP A 369 -21.52 10.01 7.97
N LEU A 370 -20.94 8.87 8.35
CA LEU A 370 -21.01 7.61 7.60
C LEU A 370 -22.19 6.71 8.02
N MET A 371 -22.69 6.80 9.25
CA MET A 371 -23.91 6.12 9.66
C MET A 371 -25.14 6.81 9.05
N GLN A 372 -26.04 6.03 8.46
CA GLN A 372 -27.41 6.49 8.27
C GLN A 372 -27.95 6.86 9.66
N ARG A 373 -28.55 8.04 9.82
CA ARG A 373 -29.23 8.39 11.09
C ARG A 373 -30.12 7.21 11.48
N PRO A 374 -29.97 6.58 12.65
CA PRO A 374 -31.16 6.11 13.34
C PRO A 374 -31.99 7.37 13.56
N THR A 375 -33.25 7.31 13.16
CA THR A 375 -34.25 8.33 13.46
C THR A 375 -34.01 8.91 14.86
N LYS A 376 -33.91 10.25 14.93
CA LYS A 376 -33.81 10.99 16.19
C LYS A 376 -34.81 10.46 17.22
N GLY A 377 -34.40 10.41 18.47
CA GLY A 377 -35.32 10.56 19.59
C GLY A 377 -34.77 10.12 20.93
N ILE A 378 -34.33 11.07 21.75
CA ILE A 378 -34.94 11.16 23.08
C ILE A 378 -36.05 12.21 22.97
N HIS A 379 -37.25 11.76 23.35
CA HIS A 379 -38.51 12.46 23.68
C HIS A 379 -39.05 13.56 22.74
N GLN A 380 -40.07 13.21 21.94
CA GLN A 380 -41.46 13.68 22.08
C GLN A 380 -42.34 13.12 20.94
N VAL A 381 -43.56 12.74 21.30
CA VAL A 381 -44.64 12.26 20.43
C VAL A 381 -45.05 13.37 19.47
N TYR A 382 -45.05 13.13 18.15
CA TYR A 382 -46.04 13.72 17.24
C TYR A 382 -46.38 12.76 16.08
N LYS A 383 -47.67 12.73 15.76
CA LYS A 383 -48.36 11.82 14.83
C LYS A 383 -47.99 12.10 13.37
N PHE A 384 -47.96 11.01 12.59
CA PHE A 384 -47.98 11.00 11.13
C PHE A 384 -49.34 11.53 10.63
N ALA A 385 -49.35 12.75 10.11
CA ALA A 385 -50.32 13.24 9.12
C ALA A 385 -49.68 14.45 8.43
N ASP A 386 -49.91 14.57 7.13
CA ASP A 386 -49.62 15.76 6.30
C ASP A 386 -48.15 16.03 5.96
N VAL A 387 -47.57 15.24 5.03
CA VAL A 387 -46.93 15.79 3.81
C VAL A 387 -46.97 14.72 2.72
N PHE A 388 -48.17 14.46 2.19
CA PHE A 388 -48.37 13.74 0.92
C PHE A 388 -49.21 14.65 0.01
N ALA A 389 -48.61 15.75 -0.43
CA ALA A 389 -49.11 16.57 -1.53
C ALA A 389 -47.98 17.52 -1.94
N MET A 390 -47.87 17.77 -3.26
CA MET A 390 -46.82 18.58 -3.91
C MET A 390 -45.44 17.93 -4.00
N ILE A 391 -45.22 17.17 -5.07
CA ILE A 391 -44.31 17.53 -6.19
C ILE A 391 -44.39 16.35 -7.17
N ALA A 392 -45.51 16.30 -7.88
CA ALA A 392 -45.58 15.72 -9.21
C ALA A 392 -45.95 16.89 -10.13
N THR A 393 -45.30 16.98 -11.28
CA THR A 393 -45.50 17.97 -12.36
C THR A 393 -44.70 19.29 -12.22
N THR A 394 -43.51 19.32 -12.83
CA THR A 394 -43.01 20.42 -13.70
C THR A 394 -41.59 20.12 -14.21
N PRO A 395 -41.31 20.25 -15.53
CA PRO A 395 -39.99 20.00 -16.12
C PRO A 395 -39.01 21.18 -15.95
N SER A 396 -38.98 21.80 -14.76
CA SER A 396 -38.10 22.93 -14.43
C SER A 396 -37.00 22.54 -13.42
N PHE A 397 -36.99 21.28 -12.96
CA PHE A 397 -36.08 20.79 -11.91
C PHE A 397 -34.62 20.63 -12.38
N PHE A 398 -34.36 20.53 -13.69
CA PHE A 398 -33.00 20.37 -14.23
C PHE A 398 -32.23 21.68 -14.44
N ILE A 399 -32.91 22.83 -14.43
CA ILE A 399 -32.28 24.14 -14.68
C ILE A 399 -31.78 24.77 -13.37
N LEU A 400 -32.53 24.62 -12.27
CA LEU A 400 -32.10 25.05 -10.93
C LEU A 400 -30.93 24.23 -10.38
N MET A 401 -30.78 22.96 -10.80
CA MET A 401 -29.66 22.12 -10.41
C MET A 401 -28.33 22.54 -11.08
N ARG A 402 -28.38 23.21 -12.25
CA ARG A 402 -27.18 23.78 -12.90
C ARG A 402 -26.77 25.12 -12.31
N LEU A 403 -27.71 25.99 -11.93
CA LEU A 403 -27.39 27.28 -11.30
C LEU A 403 -26.88 27.15 -9.85
N SER A 404 -27.41 26.20 -9.08
CA SER A 404 -26.96 25.97 -7.70
C SER A 404 -25.52 25.45 -7.62
N VAL A 405 -25.11 24.64 -8.60
CA VAL A 405 -23.73 24.11 -8.69
C VAL A 405 -22.74 25.20 -9.12
N ILE A 406 -23.17 26.14 -9.98
CA ILE A 406 -22.34 27.28 -10.45
C ILE A 406 -22.17 28.33 -9.34
N ILE A 407 -23.23 28.62 -8.56
CA ILE A 407 -23.15 29.58 -7.45
C ILE A 407 -22.37 29.00 -6.26
N ALA A 408 -22.48 27.69 -6.01
CA ALA A 408 -21.67 27.01 -4.99
C ALA A 408 -20.18 26.86 -5.38
N THR A 409 -19.83 26.91 -6.67
CA THR A 409 -18.42 26.96 -7.10
C THR A 409 -17.80 28.35 -6.98
N ALA A 410 -18.61 29.42 -7.04
CA ALA A 410 -18.12 30.79 -6.90
C ALA A 410 -17.90 31.22 -5.42
N ALA A 411 -18.70 30.68 -4.48
CA ALA A 411 -18.63 31.07 -3.06
C ALA A 411 -17.51 30.37 -2.26
N VAL A 412 -16.88 29.31 -2.80
CA VAL A 412 -15.75 28.60 -2.15
C VAL A 412 -14.38 29.19 -2.55
N LEU A 413 -14.34 30.20 -3.43
CA LEU A 413 -13.10 30.83 -3.91
C LEU A 413 -12.70 32.11 -3.16
N ALA A 414 -13.31 32.39 -2.01
CA ALA A 414 -13.02 33.61 -1.24
C ALA A 414 -12.76 33.35 0.25
N GLU A 415 -11.93 32.36 0.57
CA GLU A 415 -11.13 32.36 1.80
C GLU A 415 -9.71 31.91 1.45
N VAL A 416 -8.77 32.85 1.56
CA VAL A 416 -7.35 32.61 1.32
C VAL A 416 -6.82 31.72 2.44
N SER A 417 -6.80 30.42 2.18
CA SER A 417 -6.13 29.40 3.00
C SER A 417 -5.06 28.73 2.14
N LEU A 418 -3.83 28.79 2.64
CA LEU A 418 -2.55 28.43 2.01
C LEU A 418 -2.59 27.17 1.11
N ALA A 419 -2.05 27.30 -0.10
CA ALA A 419 -2.12 26.29 -1.14
C ALA A 419 -1.17 25.09 -0.90
N GLN A 420 -1.62 24.10 -0.12
CA GLN A 420 -1.15 22.73 -0.32
C GLN A 420 -1.88 22.14 -1.54
N TYR A 421 -1.12 21.85 -2.60
CA TYR A 421 -1.66 21.21 -3.78
C TYR A 421 -1.83 19.71 -3.54
N THR A 422 -3.02 19.18 -3.78
CA THR A 422 -3.24 17.72 -3.77
C THR A 422 -3.16 17.18 -5.19
N HIS A 423 -2.23 16.28 -5.44
CA HIS A 423 -2.06 15.62 -6.74
C HIS A 423 -2.54 14.17 -6.70
N GLN A 424 -3.31 13.76 -7.70
CA GLN A 424 -3.65 12.36 -7.91
C GLN A 424 -2.39 11.59 -8.28
N LEU A 425 -2.11 10.47 -7.58
CA LEU A 425 -0.92 9.65 -7.79
C LEU A 425 -0.77 9.20 -9.26
N ASP A 426 -1.88 8.77 -9.87
CA ASP A 426 -1.87 8.29 -11.26
C ASP A 426 -1.52 9.38 -12.27
N TRP A 427 -1.92 10.63 -12.00
CA TRP A 427 -1.57 11.75 -12.87
C TRP A 427 -0.13 12.15 -12.65
N ILE A 428 0.28 12.41 -11.40
CA ILE A 428 1.61 12.93 -11.11
C ILE A 428 2.70 11.92 -11.49
N SER A 429 2.47 10.62 -11.29
CA SER A 429 3.41 9.57 -11.70
C SER A 429 3.72 9.58 -13.20
N ARG A 430 2.92 10.26 -14.03
CA ARG A 430 3.13 10.43 -15.48
C ARG A 430 3.72 11.79 -15.86
N HIS A 431 4.08 12.64 -14.89
CA HIS A 431 4.55 14.02 -15.12
C HIS A 431 5.84 14.36 -14.37
N LEU A 432 6.61 13.35 -13.93
CA LEU A 432 7.85 13.53 -13.16
C LEU A 432 9.10 13.41 -14.04
N SER A 433 8.97 13.75 -15.33
CA SER A 433 10.04 13.63 -16.34
C SER A 433 10.63 12.20 -16.34
N ASN A 434 11.90 12.01 -16.68
CA ASN A 434 12.59 10.73 -16.66
C ASN A 434 12.79 10.12 -15.25
N LYS A 435 12.12 10.65 -14.21
CA LYS A 435 12.06 10.11 -12.86
C LYS A 435 10.67 9.56 -12.51
N SER A 436 9.77 9.55 -13.48
CA SER A 436 8.48 8.90 -13.39
C SER A 436 8.63 7.39 -13.11
N PRO A 437 7.80 6.82 -12.22
CA PRO A 437 7.65 5.37 -12.09
C PRO A 437 7.35 4.72 -13.44
N TYR A 438 7.66 3.43 -13.58
CA TYR A 438 7.35 2.72 -14.81
C TYR A 438 5.82 2.59 -15.01
N PRO A 439 5.27 3.01 -16.16
CA PRO A 439 3.85 2.86 -16.43
C PRO A 439 3.52 1.39 -16.69
N ILE A 440 2.61 0.81 -15.90
CA ILE A 440 2.10 -0.54 -16.17
C ILE A 440 1.23 -0.49 -17.44
N PRO A 441 1.55 -1.25 -18.50
CA PRO A 441 0.73 -1.30 -19.71
C PRO A 441 -0.64 -1.93 -19.40
N ALA A 442 -1.72 -1.31 -19.88
CA ALA A 442 -3.09 -1.77 -19.63
C ALA A 442 -3.54 -2.93 -20.54
N GLN A 443 -2.77 -3.28 -21.58
CA GLN A 443 -3.23 -4.13 -22.68
C GLN A 443 -2.38 -5.40 -22.84
N LEU A 444 -3.04 -6.54 -23.03
CA LEU A 444 -2.41 -7.79 -23.45
C LEU A 444 -2.05 -7.70 -24.95
N ASP A 445 -0.77 -7.88 -25.25
CA ASP A 445 -0.24 -7.91 -26.61
C ASP A 445 -0.48 -9.29 -27.25
N ASN A 446 -1.34 -9.34 -28.26
CA ASN A 446 -1.77 -10.59 -28.91
C ASN A 446 -0.97 -10.93 -30.17
N ILE A 447 0.23 -10.37 -30.37
CA ILE A 447 1.04 -10.58 -31.59
C ILE A 447 1.24 -12.05 -31.97
N THR A 448 1.24 -12.94 -30.97
CA THR A 448 1.44 -14.39 -31.15
C THR A 448 0.24 -15.12 -31.76
N THR A 449 -0.90 -14.46 -32.00
CA THR A 449 -2.04 -15.03 -32.72
C THR A 449 -1.71 -15.23 -34.20
N GLU A 450 -1.19 -14.19 -34.84
CA GLU A 450 -0.92 -14.15 -36.29
C GLU A 450 0.55 -14.38 -36.64
N TYR A 451 1.47 -14.15 -35.70
CA TYR A 451 2.90 -14.23 -35.92
C TYR A 451 3.57 -15.21 -34.96
N THR A 452 4.69 -15.76 -35.40
CA THR A 452 5.66 -16.47 -34.56
C THR A 452 6.81 -15.51 -34.27
N VAL A 453 7.22 -15.42 -33.01
CA VAL A 453 8.38 -14.60 -32.61
C VAL A 453 9.65 -15.42 -32.79
N ASN A 454 10.59 -14.93 -33.59
CA ASN A 454 11.87 -15.57 -33.87
C ASN A 454 13.00 -15.05 -32.97
N GLN A 455 13.00 -13.76 -32.68
CA GLN A 455 13.99 -13.11 -31.82
C GLN A 455 13.35 -11.95 -31.06
N ILE A 456 13.82 -11.71 -29.83
CA ILE A 456 13.52 -10.53 -29.04
C ILE A 456 14.83 -9.88 -28.60
N GLN A 457 14.97 -8.58 -28.84
CA GLN A 457 16.06 -7.78 -28.30
C GLN A 457 15.46 -6.70 -27.38
N LEU A 458 15.99 -6.49 -26.18
CA LEU A 458 15.55 -5.44 -25.27
C LEU A 458 16.75 -4.62 -24.80
N VAL A 459 16.68 -3.31 -25.01
CA VAL A 459 17.54 -2.32 -24.35
C VAL A 459 16.74 -1.73 -23.19
N VAL A 460 17.08 -2.12 -21.97
CA VAL A 460 16.33 -1.82 -20.74
C VAL A 460 17.08 -0.78 -19.93
N ARG A 461 16.39 0.25 -19.45
CA ARG A 461 16.94 1.18 -18.47
C ARG A 461 16.70 0.63 -17.08
N HIS A 462 17.67 0.78 -16.19
CA HIS A 462 17.53 0.45 -14.77
C HIS A 462 16.22 0.95 -14.11
N GLY A 463 15.76 0.18 -13.12
CA GLY A 463 14.59 0.49 -12.29
C GLY A 463 14.72 1.74 -11.41
N THR A 464 13.69 1.99 -10.60
CA THR A 464 13.69 3.07 -9.60
C THR A 464 14.92 3.00 -8.69
N ARG A 465 15.52 4.15 -8.39
CA ARG A 465 16.77 4.23 -7.63
C ARG A 465 16.77 5.38 -6.65
N TYR A 466 17.76 5.41 -5.77
CA TYR A 466 18.12 6.59 -5.01
C TYR A 466 18.71 7.70 -5.88
N ALA A 467 18.52 8.95 -5.47
CA ALA A 467 19.12 10.10 -6.11
C ALA A 467 20.67 10.04 -6.04
N LYS A 468 21.37 10.77 -6.92
CA LYS A 468 22.84 10.91 -6.77
C LYS A 468 23.15 11.85 -5.61
N ALA A 469 24.31 11.70 -4.96
CA ALA A 469 24.70 12.49 -3.80
C ALA A 469 24.52 14.01 -4.01
N LYS A 470 24.95 14.54 -5.17
CA LYS A 470 24.78 15.97 -5.50
C LYS A 470 23.33 16.47 -5.52
N HIS A 471 22.37 15.58 -5.79
CA HIS A 471 20.94 15.91 -5.79
C HIS A 471 20.35 15.73 -4.39
N MET A 472 20.71 14.64 -3.69
CA MET A 472 20.34 14.41 -2.29
C MET A 472 20.76 15.58 -1.40
N GLN A 473 22.02 16.03 -1.50
CA GLN A 473 22.51 17.19 -0.76
C GLN A 473 21.73 18.47 -1.05
N LYS A 474 21.25 18.66 -2.28
CA LYS A 474 20.43 19.84 -2.64
C LYS A 474 19.03 19.74 -2.05
N VAL A 475 18.42 18.54 -2.05
CA VAL A 475 17.13 18.29 -1.41
C VAL A 475 17.24 18.46 0.10
N ASN A 476 18.27 17.90 0.74
CA ASN A 476 18.51 18.06 2.17
C ASN A 476 18.72 19.53 2.56
N LYS A 477 19.46 20.30 1.76
CA LYS A 477 19.57 21.77 1.94
C LYS A 477 18.26 22.52 1.73
N VAL A 478 17.31 21.95 0.99
CA VAL A 478 15.95 22.50 0.90
C VAL A 478 15.18 22.13 2.17
N LEU A 479 15.23 20.89 2.65
CA LEU A 479 14.61 20.50 3.93
C LEU A 479 15.05 21.41 5.08
N GLU A 480 16.35 21.64 5.24
CA GLU A 480 16.92 22.57 6.24
C GLU A 480 16.34 23.99 6.13
N ARG A 481 15.99 24.44 4.92
CA ARG A 481 15.36 25.74 4.70
C ARG A 481 13.88 25.70 5.06
N LEU A 482 13.18 24.64 4.68
CA LEU A 482 11.76 24.48 4.96
C LEU A 482 11.51 24.41 6.48
N HIS A 483 12.42 23.83 7.27
CA HIS A 483 12.36 23.85 8.74
C HIS A 483 12.44 25.25 9.36
N LYS A 484 12.87 26.28 8.62
CA LYS A 484 12.92 27.67 9.08
C LYS A 484 11.66 28.46 8.73
N SER A 485 10.66 27.80 8.14
CA SER A 485 9.38 28.41 7.80
C SER A 485 8.52 28.51 9.04
N ASP A 486 7.93 29.69 9.26
CA ASP A 486 6.94 29.90 10.32
C ASP A 486 5.56 29.32 9.93
N ASN A 487 5.42 28.77 8.72
CA ASN A 487 4.16 28.25 8.20
C ASN A 487 4.03 26.74 8.39
N VAL A 488 3.71 26.34 9.63
CA VAL A 488 3.59 24.94 10.06
C VAL A 488 2.50 24.18 9.30
N SER A 489 1.44 24.87 8.85
CA SER A 489 0.29 24.24 8.17
C SER A 489 0.64 23.64 6.81
N ALA A 490 1.46 24.35 6.01
CA ALA A 490 1.88 23.92 4.67
C ALA A 490 2.96 22.82 4.71
N LEU A 491 3.59 22.63 5.86
CA LEU A 491 4.78 21.80 6.04
C LEU A 491 4.64 20.77 7.15
N SER A 492 3.40 20.38 7.50
CA SER A 492 3.14 19.41 8.58
C SER A 492 3.88 18.08 8.40
N TRP A 493 4.12 17.67 7.15
CA TRP A 493 4.88 16.46 6.79
C TRP A 493 6.38 16.53 7.14
N LEU A 494 6.95 17.72 7.40
CA LEU A 494 8.38 17.86 7.72
C LEU A 494 8.76 17.25 9.07
N GLN A 495 7.85 17.15 10.03
CA GLN A 495 8.16 16.65 11.37
C GLN A 495 8.70 15.22 11.33
N ASP A 496 8.13 14.40 10.43
CA ASP A 496 8.48 12.98 10.28
C ASP A 496 9.37 12.72 9.05
N TYR A 497 9.70 13.76 8.26
CA TYR A 497 10.44 13.60 7.01
C TYR A 497 11.95 13.47 7.27
N LYS A 498 12.50 12.29 7.03
CA LYS A 498 13.93 12.03 7.16
C LYS A 498 14.71 12.59 5.95
N PRO A 499 15.86 13.25 6.17
CA PRO A 499 16.76 13.63 5.07
C PRO A 499 17.16 12.42 4.22
N MET A 500 17.42 12.65 2.93
CA MET A 500 17.92 11.61 2.04
C MET A 500 19.29 11.12 2.50
N ASP A 501 19.42 9.82 2.74
CA ASP A 501 20.67 9.19 3.16
C ASP A 501 21.63 9.03 1.97
N LEU A 502 22.84 9.58 2.12
CA LEU A 502 23.89 9.58 1.10
C LEU A 502 24.55 8.21 0.94
N ASN A 503 24.42 7.30 1.91
CA ASN A 503 24.96 5.95 1.83
C ASN A 503 24.35 5.13 0.69
N PHE A 504 23.13 5.45 0.30
CA PHE A 504 22.42 4.76 -0.78
C PHE A 504 22.58 5.45 -2.14
N GLU A 505 23.52 6.39 -2.30
CA GLU A 505 23.53 7.25 -3.48
C GLU A 505 23.61 6.47 -4.80
N ALA A 506 22.66 6.77 -5.70
CA ALA A 506 22.52 6.11 -7.00
C ALA A 506 22.33 4.58 -6.98
N MET A 507 22.21 3.93 -5.82
CA MET A 507 21.89 2.51 -5.68
C MET A 507 20.47 2.24 -6.15
N LEU A 508 20.22 1.03 -6.65
CA LEU A 508 18.87 0.62 -7.01
C LEU A 508 18.01 0.58 -5.75
N ASP A 509 16.80 1.09 -5.83
CA ASP A 509 15.85 1.02 -4.72
C ASP A 509 15.12 -0.33 -4.75
N ARG A 510 14.55 -0.75 -3.62
CA ARG A 510 13.70 -1.95 -3.56
C ARG A 510 12.53 -1.88 -4.55
N THR A 511 11.95 -0.69 -4.73
CA THR A 511 10.93 -0.46 -5.76
C THR A 511 11.50 -0.70 -7.15
N GLY A 512 12.76 -0.32 -7.41
CA GLY A 512 13.40 -0.56 -8.70
C GLY A 512 13.68 -2.02 -9.00
N GLN A 513 14.04 -2.81 -7.99
CA GLN A 513 14.13 -4.26 -8.12
C GLN A 513 12.76 -4.85 -8.48
N LEU A 514 11.70 -4.39 -7.81
CA LEU A 514 10.33 -4.82 -8.11
C LEU A 514 9.88 -4.38 -9.51
N ASP A 515 10.20 -3.16 -9.94
CA ASP A 515 9.86 -2.63 -11.27
C ASP A 515 10.38 -3.58 -12.37
N GLU A 516 11.65 -3.98 -12.26
CA GLU A 516 12.32 -4.83 -13.25
C GLU A 516 11.90 -6.29 -13.15
N TYR A 517 11.69 -6.81 -11.94
CA TYR A 517 11.12 -8.14 -11.73
C TYR A 517 9.74 -8.26 -12.38
N LEU A 518 8.84 -7.29 -12.13
CA LEU A 518 7.52 -7.27 -12.75
C LEU A 518 7.60 -7.08 -14.27
N HIS A 519 8.60 -6.34 -14.76
CA HIS A 519 8.86 -6.19 -16.19
C HIS A 519 9.25 -7.52 -16.83
N GLY A 520 10.19 -8.26 -16.24
CA GLY A 520 10.52 -9.62 -16.66
C GLY A 520 9.30 -10.54 -16.66
N GLN A 521 8.49 -10.51 -15.60
CA GLN A 521 7.26 -11.32 -15.51
C GLN A 521 6.25 -11.00 -16.61
N ARG A 522 6.07 -9.71 -16.97
CA ARG A 522 5.16 -9.32 -18.06
C ARG A 522 5.66 -9.84 -19.40
N VAL A 523 6.96 -9.68 -19.70
CA VAL A 523 7.56 -10.25 -20.91
C VAL A 523 7.36 -11.77 -20.94
N ALA A 524 7.59 -12.46 -19.81
CA ALA A 524 7.40 -13.91 -19.72
C ALA A 524 5.95 -14.36 -19.90
N LYS A 525 5.00 -13.58 -19.39
CA LYS A 525 3.57 -13.85 -19.55
C LYS A 525 3.15 -13.74 -21.01
N VAL A 526 3.60 -12.69 -21.71
CA VAL A 526 3.24 -12.45 -23.12
C VAL A 526 3.98 -13.40 -24.07
N GLN A 527 5.24 -13.73 -23.76
CA GLN A 527 6.15 -14.46 -24.65
C GLN A 527 6.48 -15.87 -24.17
N SER A 528 5.61 -16.52 -23.37
CA SER A 528 5.91 -17.81 -22.74
C SER A 528 6.39 -18.86 -23.74
N LYS A 529 5.65 -19.09 -24.84
CA LYS A 529 6.02 -20.10 -25.84
C LYS A 529 7.39 -19.84 -26.48
N PHE A 530 7.71 -18.57 -26.69
CA PHE A 530 9.01 -18.16 -27.19
C PHE A 530 10.11 -18.46 -26.16
N LEU A 531 9.90 -18.11 -24.88
CA LEU A 531 10.84 -18.42 -23.80
C LEU A 531 11.07 -19.93 -23.66
N ASP A 532 10.00 -20.72 -23.69
CA ASP A 532 10.08 -22.17 -23.55
C ASP A 532 10.88 -22.80 -24.70
N SER A 533 10.91 -22.18 -25.89
CA SER A 533 11.71 -22.63 -27.05
C SER A 533 13.22 -22.37 -26.95
N MET A 534 13.67 -21.62 -25.94
CA MET A 534 15.08 -21.28 -25.72
C MET A 534 15.75 -22.14 -24.64
N ILE A 535 14.96 -22.91 -23.89
CA ILE A 535 15.44 -23.67 -22.73
C ILE A 535 15.82 -25.08 -23.18
N GLN A 536 17.06 -25.48 -22.96
CA GLN A 536 17.53 -26.85 -23.16
C GLN A 536 18.26 -27.33 -21.91
N LYS A 537 17.89 -28.52 -21.40
CA LYS A 537 18.61 -29.22 -20.31
C LYS A 537 18.98 -28.29 -19.14
N ASP A 538 17.99 -27.54 -18.66
CA ASP A 538 18.09 -26.69 -17.46
C ASP A 538 18.96 -25.42 -17.54
N VAL A 539 19.42 -25.02 -18.73
CA VAL A 539 20.13 -23.75 -18.97
C VAL A 539 19.54 -23.03 -20.20
N VAL A 540 19.55 -21.70 -20.20
CA VAL A 540 19.21 -20.91 -21.39
C VAL A 540 20.45 -20.72 -22.25
N PHE A 541 20.48 -21.34 -23.43
CA PHE A 541 21.64 -21.28 -24.34
C PHE A 541 21.53 -20.16 -25.38
N ASP A 542 20.31 -19.81 -25.81
CA ASP A 542 20.08 -18.83 -26.87
C ASP A 542 19.85 -17.40 -26.30
N LEU A 543 20.55 -17.04 -25.22
CA LEU A 543 20.41 -15.75 -24.52
C LEU A 543 21.76 -15.03 -24.38
N SER A 544 21.78 -13.77 -24.79
CA SER A 544 22.85 -12.81 -24.53
C SER A 544 22.36 -11.73 -23.58
N SER A 545 23.09 -11.47 -22.49
CA SER A 545 22.71 -10.42 -21.54
C SER A 545 23.90 -9.63 -21.00
N TYR A 546 23.83 -8.31 -21.17
CA TYR A 546 24.86 -7.36 -20.74
C TYR A 546 24.30 -6.21 -19.92
N SER A 547 25.08 -5.67 -19.00
CA SER A 547 24.82 -4.38 -18.37
C SER A 547 26.02 -3.43 -18.44
N ASP A 548 25.75 -2.13 -18.34
CA ASP A 548 26.77 -1.17 -17.92
C ASP A 548 27.32 -1.53 -16.52
N TRP A 549 28.53 -1.06 -16.22
CA TRP A 549 29.27 -1.31 -14.97
C TRP A 549 28.59 -0.85 -13.68
N SER A 550 27.56 -0.01 -13.74
CA SER A 550 26.95 0.49 -12.52
C SER A 550 26.18 -0.61 -11.74
N PRO A 551 26.27 -0.66 -10.39
CA PRO A 551 25.54 -1.64 -9.60
C PRO A 551 24.03 -1.64 -9.86
N ARG A 552 23.43 -0.47 -10.05
CA ARG A 552 21.98 -0.37 -10.35
C ARG A 552 21.58 -1.01 -11.68
N THR A 553 22.46 -1.05 -12.69
CA THR A 553 22.15 -1.67 -13.99
C THR A 553 22.31 -3.18 -13.93
N SER A 554 23.32 -3.67 -13.21
CA SER A 554 23.48 -5.11 -12.99
C SER A 554 22.38 -5.68 -12.10
N GLU A 555 22.05 -5.02 -10.98
CA GLU A 555 20.94 -5.43 -10.10
C GLU A 555 19.58 -5.40 -10.82
N SER A 556 19.35 -4.41 -11.69
CA SER A 556 18.14 -4.36 -12.53
C SER A 556 18.08 -5.56 -13.47
N GLY A 557 19.23 -5.89 -14.09
CA GLY A 557 19.36 -7.07 -14.91
C GLY A 557 19.01 -8.34 -14.13
N LEU A 558 19.59 -8.54 -12.96
CA LEU A 558 19.30 -9.70 -12.11
C LEU A 558 17.81 -9.80 -11.76
N ALA A 559 17.19 -8.70 -11.32
CA ALA A 559 15.77 -8.68 -10.99
C ALA A 559 14.88 -9.00 -12.21
N PHE A 560 15.20 -8.44 -13.38
CA PHE A 560 14.51 -8.75 -14.63
C PHE A 560 14.58 -10.23 -14.99
N HIS A 561 15.77 -10.85 -14.92
CA HIS A 561 15.94 -12.28 -15.18
C HIS A 561 15.15 -13.16 -14.20
N GLN A 562 15.17 -12.80 -12.91
CA GLN A 562 14.38 -13.50 -11.90
C GLN A 562 12.90 -13.49 -12.24
N GLY A 563 12.35 -12.35 -12.68
CA GLY A 563 10.96 -12.25 -13.10
C GLY A 563 10.67 -13.01 -14.41
N LEU A 564 11.59 -12.91 -15.37
CA LEU A 564 11.46 -13.51 -16.70
C LEU A 564 11.45 -15.05 -16.64
N LEU A 565 12.32 -15.64 -15.82
CA LEU A 565 12.59 -17.08 -15.83
C LEU A 565 12.05 -17.83 -14.60
N GLN A 566 11.31 -17.15 -13.73
CA GLN A 566 10.62 -17.79 -12.62
C GLN A 566 9.72 -18.93 -13.12
N GLY A 567 9.77 -20.07 -12.44
CA GLY A 567 8.94 -21.22 -12.77
C GLY A 567 9.51 -22.14 -13.84
N ARG A 568 10.67 -21.83 -14.43
CA ARG A 568 11.19 -22.49 -15.64
C ARG A 568 12.45 -23.34 -15.45
N GLY A 569 13.02 -23.42 -14.25
CA GLY A 569 14.24 -24.20 -14.02
C GLY A 569 14.20 -25.14 -12.82
N PRO A 570 15.26 -25.94 -12.63
CA PRO A 570 15.30 -26.97 -11.61
C PRO A 570 15.73 -26.44 -10.23
N LEU A 571 16.17 -25.18 -10.12
CA LEU A 571 16.80 -24.66 -8.91
C LEU A 571 15.77 -24.11 -7.92
N GLY A 572 15.79 -24.67 -6.70
CA GLY A 572 15.00 -24.21 -5.56
C GLY A 572 13.49 -24.38 -5.72
N SER A 573 12.74 -24.04 -4.68
CA SER A 573 11.27 -24.14 -4.67
C SER A 573 10.59 -23.19 -5.66
N SER A 574 11.26 -22.09 -6.03
CA SER A 574 10.80 -21.12 -7.02
C SER A 574 11.07 -21.52 -8.47
N LYS A 575 11.69 -22.68 -8.72
CA LYS A 575 12.03 -23.21 -10.06
C LYS A 575 12.79 -22.19 -10.92
N GLN A 576 14.00 -21.84 -10.52
CA GLN A 576 14.86 -20.86 -11.20
C GLN A 576 15.83 -21.51 -12.20
N LEU A 577 16.23 -20.74 -13.22
CA LEU A 577 17.24 -21.09 -14.23
C LEU A 577 18.49 -20.23 -14.04
N ALA A 578 19.66 -20.82 -14.29
CA ALA A 578 20.91 -20.08 -14.39
C ALA A 578 21.02 -19.37 -15.75
N VAL A 579 21.50 -18.13 -15.74
CA VAL A 579 21.70 -17.31 -16.94
C VAL A 579 23.09 -16.67 -16.91
N PRO A 580 23.87 -16.74 -18.02
CA PRO A 580 25.07 -15.94 -18.18
C PRO A 580 24.72 -14.44 -18.23
N PHE A 581 25.25 -13.67 -17.29
CA PHE A 581 25.02 -12.22 -17.22
C PHE A 581 26.37 -11.51 -17.09
N TYR A 582 26.66 -10.63 -18.05
CA TYR A 582 27.96 -9.98 -18.14
C TYR A 582 27.85 -8.48 -17.91
N THR A 583 28.89 -7.90 -17.34
CA THR A 583 29.02 -6.45 -17.17
C THR A 583 30.14 -5.95 -18.07
N LEU A 584 29.87 -4.92 -18.87
CA LEU A 584 30.84 -4.37 -19.81
C LEU A 584 31.88 -3.50 -19.08
N ASP A 585 33.13 -3.53 -19.57
CA ASP A 585 34.18 -2.65 -19.06
C ASP A 585 33.83 -1.19 -19.40
N PRO A 586 33.72 -0.30 -18.39
CA PRO A 586 33.32 1.07 -18.62
C PRO A 586 34.24 1.85 -19.57
N LYS A 587 35.50 1.44 -19.75
CA LYS A 587 36.48 2.10 -20.64
C LYS A 587 36.30 1.75 -22.12
N THR A 588 35.63 0.64 -22.41
CA THR A 588 35.45 0.13 -23.78
C THR A 588 33.98 0.00 -24.17
N ASP A 589 33.06 0.21 -23.22
CA ASP A 589 31.62 0.14 -23.45
C ASP A 589 31.09 1.31 -24.30
N ASN A 590 31.07 1.10 -25.61
CA ASN A 590 30.51 2.01 -26.61
C ASN A 590 29.10 1.62 -27.05
N ILE A 591 28.45 0.65 -26.38
CA ILE A 591 27.13 0.13 -26.77
C ILE A 591 26.05 0.39 -25.72
N ILE A 592 26.38 0.43 -24.43
CA ILE A 592 25.45 0.79 -23.34
C ILE A 592 25.85 2.15 -22.77
N ASN A 593 27.14 2.40 -22.57
CA ASN A 593 27.69 3.63 -21.99
C ASN A 593 28.21 4.65 -23.03
N LEU A 594 27.46 4.78 -24.11
CA LEU A 594 27.73 5.54 -25.34
C LEU A 594 28.42 6.91 -25.22
N LYS A 595 28.24 7.62 -24.11
CA LYS A 595 28.75 9.00 -23.96
C LYS A 595 30.10 9.09 -23.25
N ASN A 596 30.45 8.11 -22.41
CA ASN A 596 31.64 8.25 -21.55
C ASN A 596 32.93 8.10 -22.37
N ASN A 597 32.87 7.32 -23.43
CA ASN A 597 33.99 7.08 -24.33
C ASN A 597 33.92 7.97 -25.58
N CYS A 598 33.24 9.12 -25.48
CA CYS A 598 33.06 10.06 -26.58
C CYS A 598 33.61 11.45 -26.18
N PRO A 599 34.92 11.72 -26.37
CA PRO A 599 35.53 12.98 -25.97
C PRO A 599 34.87 14.20 -26.60
N LEU A 600 34.55 14.14 -27.90
CA LEU A 600 33.88 15.23 -28.60
C LEU A 600 32.51 15.55 -27.98
N TRP A 601 31.75 14.53 -27.58
CA TRP A 601 30.47 14.74 -26.89
C TRP A 601 30.66 15.35 -25.49
N GLN A 602 31.72 14.97 -24.77
CA GLN A 602 32.02 15.59 -23.47
C GLN A 602 32.31 17.08 -23.66
N GLU A 603 33.14 17.44 -24.63
CA GLU A 603 33.50 18.81 -24.93
C GLU A 603 32.31 19.64 -25.44
N GLU A 604 31.67 19.22 -26.53
CA GLU A 604 30.67 20.04 -27.22
C GLU A 604 29.30 20.04 -26.54
N VAL A 605 28.90 18.91 -25.94
CA VAL A 605 27.55 18.76 -25.37
C VAL A 605 27.58 18.81 -23.85
N ASN A 606 28.47 18.07 -23.19
CA ASN A 606 28.45 18.02 -21.72
C ASN A 606 29.00 19.31 -21.08
N ASP A 607 30.13 19.79 -21.57
CA ASP A 607 30.83 20.96 -21.05
C ASP A 607 30.54 22.21 -21.89
N GLY A 608 30.05 22.03 -23.12
CA GLY A 608 29.68 23.09 -24.03
C GLY A 608 28.51 23.98 -23.59
N PRO A 609 28.38 25.17 -24.22
CA PRO A 609 27.49 26.24 -23.77
C PRO A 609 26.01 25.95 -24.06
N ILE A 610 25.71 25.22 -25.13
CA ILE A 610 24.35 25.02 -25.65
C ILE A 610 23.46 24.25 -24.65
N LYS A 611 24.01 23.25 -23.95
CA LYS A 611 23.30 22.43 -22.95
C LYS A 611 22.66 23.26 -21.84
N LYS A 612 23.23 24.42 -21.50
CA LYS A 612 22.74 25.27 -20.43
C LYS A 612 21.91 26.44 -20.94
N ALA A 613 22.07 26.88 -22.18
CA ALA A 613 21.48 28.13 -22.66
C ALA A 613 19.94 28.12 -22.58
N GLU A 614 19.27 27.20 -23.29
CA GLU A 614 17.80 27.16 -23.36
C GLU A 614 17.15 26.83 -22.01
N ALA A 615 17.64 25.80 -21.31
CA ALA A 615 17.11 25.45 -20.00
C ALA A 615 17.33 26.57 -18.96
N LYS A 616 18.44 27.31 -19.04
CA LYS A 616 18.68 28.46 -18.17
C LYS A 616 17.74 29.61 -18.48
N ILE A 617 17.56 29.96 -19.76
CA ILE A 617 16.61 31.00 -20.18
C ILE A 617 15.21 30.66 -19.68
N TYR A 618 14.77 29.40 -19.85
CA TYR A 618 13.49 28.95 -19.33
C TYR A 618 13.41 29.04 -17.80
N ALA A 619 14.46 28.61 -17.09
CA ALA A 619 14.51 28.67 -15.63
C ALA A 619 14.44 30.11 -15.09
N ASP A 620 15.16 31.04 -15.73
CA ASP A 620 15.22 32.44 -15.33
C ASP A 620 13.87 33.15 -15.55
N ASN A 621 13.09 32.74 -16.56
CA ASN A 621 11.78 33.32 -16.87
C ASN A 621 10.61 32.66 -16.10
N VAL A 622 10.60 31.32 -15.99
CA VAL A 622 9.45 30.56 -15.48
C VAL A 622 9.66 30.14 -14.03
N LEU A 623 10.81 29.53 -13.71
CA LEU A 623 11.05 29.02 -12.35
C LEU A 623 11.30 30.15 -11.34
N ALA A 624 11.67 31.34 -11.78
CA ALA A 624 11.81 32.51 -10.92
C ALA A 624 10.46 32.92 -10.29
N ALA A 625 9.37 32.87 -11.08
CA ALA A 625 8.02 33.14 -10.59
C ALA A 625 7.59 32.11 -9.52
N ILE A 626 7.86 30.83 -9.76
CA ILE A 626 7.61 29.75 -8.79
C ILE A 626 8.39 29.97 -7.50
N ALA A 627 9.67 30.35 -7.60
CA ALA A 627 10.51 30.63 -6.44
C ALA A 627 9.98 31.83 -5.62
N GLN A 628 9.51 32.88 -6.30
CA GLN A 628 8.91 34.03 -5.64
C GLN A 628 7.63 33.66 -4.91
N ARG A 629 6.73 32.90 -5.57
CA ARG A 629 5.50 32.38 -4.94
C ARG A 629 5.83 31.55 -3.70
N LEU A 630 6.69 30.54 -3.84
CA LEU A 630 7.13 29.68 -2.72
C LEU A 630 7.75 30.50 -1.58
N SER A 631 8.47 31.57 -1.90
CA SER A 631 9.05 32.43 -0.86
C SER A 631 7.99 33.16 -0.05
N ASN A 632 6.96 33.66 -0.74
CA ASN A 632 5.84 34.34 -0.11
C ASN A 632 5.00 33.37 0.74
N ASP A 633 4.65 32.21 0.18
CA ASP A 633 3.78 31.22 0.83
C ASP A 633 4.42 30.60 2.08
N LEU A 634 5.73 30.38 2.04
CA LEU A 634 6.48 29.73 3.11
C LEU A 634 7.14 30.73 4.09
N GLY A 635 7.05 32.04 3.85
CA GLY A 635 7.72 33.05 4.69
C GLY A 635 9.25 32.92 4.74
N ILE A 636 9.88 32.20 3.79
CA ILE A 636 11.33 31.97 3.74
C ILE A 636 11.87 32.29 2.35
N LYS A 637 13.15 32.65 2.25
CA LYS A 637 13.77 32.90 0.94
C LYS A 637 14.05 31.60 0.16
N VAL A 638 13.22 31.33 -0.85
CA VAL A 638 13.39 30.25 -1.84
C VAL A 638 14.01 30.86 -3.11
N LYS A 639 15.17 30.34 -3.55
CA LYS A 639 15.83 30.79 -4.79
C LYS A 639 15.38 29.94 -5.98
N THR A 640 15.49 30.44 -7.21
CA THR A 640 15.19 29.69 -8.45
C THR A 640 15.85 28.30 -8.49
N LYS A 641 17.11 28.20 -8.04
CA LYS A 641 17.84 26.92 -7.96
C LYS A 641 17.24 25.90 -6.98
N ASN A 642 16.45 26.34 -6.01
CA ASN A 642 15.76 25.48 -5.05
C ASN A 642 14.53 24.81 -5.67
N VAL A 643 13.88 25.43 -6.65
CA VAL A 643 12.64 24.91 -7.26
C VAL A 643 12.85 23.54 -7.91
N ASP A 644 13.90 23.37 -8.72
CA ASP A 644 14.24 22.04 -9.30
C ASP A 644 14.63 21.01 -8.19
N SER A 645 15.10 21.49 -7.03
CA SER A 645 15.43 20.61 -5.90
C SER A 645 14.17 20.18 -5.14
N ILE A 646 13.18 21.07 -4.97
CA ILE A 646 11.84 20.73 -4.47
C ILE A 646 11.19 19.71 -5.41
N PHE A 647 11.23 19.96 -6.72
CA PHE A 647 10.74 19.00 -7.69
C PHE A 647 11.52 17.68 -7.65
N THR A 648 12.83 17.71 -7.38
CA THR A 648 13.62 16.48 -7.15
C THR A 648 13.07 15.68 -5.97
N GLY A 649 12.84 16.32 -4.82
CA GLY A 649 12.21 15.68 -3.66
C GLY A 649 10.88 15.03 -4.04
N CYS A 650 10.01 15.78 -4.73
CA CYS A 650 8.74 15.27 -5.23
C CYS A 650 8.90 14.04 -6.14
N THR A 651 9.82 14.10 -7.11
CA THR A 651 10.02 12.98 -8.04
C THR A 651 10.47 11.69 -7.35
N PHE A 652 11.36 11.78 -6.35
CA PHE A 652 11.87 10.59 -5.66
C PHE A 652 10.90 10.07 -4.60
N ASP A 653 10.15 10.94 -3.91
CA ASP A 653 9.08 10.52 -2.99
C ASP A 653 7.97 9.76 -3.69
N VAL A 654 7.58 10.20 -4.90
CA VAL A 654 6.60 9.46 -5.70
C VAL A 654 7.19 8.16 -6.24
N ALA A 655 8.43 8.20 -6.76
CA ALA A 655 9.05 7.00 -7.34
C ALA A 655 9.30 5.90 -6.30
N GLN A 656 9.80 6.24 -5.12
CA GLN A 656 10.20 5.26 -4.10
C GLN A 656 9.07 4.92 -3.12
N HIS A 657 8.20 5.88 -2.84
CA HIS A 657 7.24 5.77 -1.73
C HIS A 657 5.80 6.03 -2.15
N ARG A 658 5.53 6.32 -3.44
CA ARG A 658 4.21 6.73 -3.94
C ARG A 658 3.62 7.90 -3.15
N ASN A 659 4.46 8.73 -2.54
CA ASN A 659 4.05 9.82 -1.68
C ASN A 659 3.94 11.14 -2.46
N THR A 660 2.72 11.68 -2.55
CA THR A 660 2.42 12.96 -3.22
C THR A 660 2.19 14.11 -2.24
N LYS A 661 2.23 13.84 -0.93
CA LYS A 661 1.81 14.77 0.13
C LYS A 661 2.97 15.56 0.75
N SER A 662 4.21 15.22 0.40
CA SER A 662 5.43 15.89 0.84
C SER A 662 5.82 17.03 -0.12
N PHE A 663 7.01 16.99 -0.74
CA PHE A 663 7.50 18.01 -1.67
C PHE A 663 6.55 18.31 -2.83
N CYS A 664 5.79 17.34 -3.33
CA CYS A 664 4.85 17.57 -4.43
C CYS A 664 3.71 18.52 -4.04
N SER A 665 3.35 18.57 -2.76
CA SER A 665 2.29 19.46 -2.26
C SER A 665 2.66 20.95 -2.36
N LEU A 666 3.95 21.25 -2.51
CA LEU A 666 4.46 22.62 -2.64
C LEU A 666 4.31 23.17 -4.06
N LEU A 667 4.01 22.32 -5.05
CA LEU A 667 3.99 22.69 -6.47
C LEU A 667 2.59 22.54 -7.04
N SER A 668 2.12 23.53 -7.81
CA SER A 668 0.84 23.45 -8.52
C SER A 668 0.89 22.44 -9.67
N HIS A 669 -0.27 22.13 -10.24
CA HIS A 669 -0.37 21.26 -11.41
C HIS A 669 0.40 21.84 -12.61
N ASP A 670 0.19 23.12 -12.89
CA ASP A 670 0.86 23.84 -13.97
C ASP A 670 2.37 23.96 -13.71
N GLU A 671 2.76 24.17 -12.45
CA GLU A 671 4.17 24.23 -12.07
C GLU A 671 4.88 22.89 -12.27
N ILE A 672 4.21 21.76 -11.99
CA ILE A 672 4.72 20.43 -12.29
C ILE A 672 4.92 20.26 -13.80
N LEU A 673 3.97 20.69 -14.63
CA LEU A 673 4.09 20.64 -16.10
C LEU A 673 5.23 21.52 -16.62
N GLN A 674 5.38 22.73 -16.06
CA GLN A 674 6.49 23.63 -16.38
C GLN A 674 7.85 23.04 -15.97
N LEU A 675 7.91 22.39 -14.80
CA LEU A 675 9.11 21.72 -14.29
C LEU A 675 9.45 20.45 -15.08
N GLU A 676 8.44 19.71 -15.53
CA GLU A 676 8.59 18.61 -16.47
C GLU A 676 9.22 19.11 -17.77
N TYR A 677 8.64 20.16 -18.38
CA TYR A 677 9.16 20.74 -19.61
C TYR A 677 10.60 21.27 -19.44
N TYR A 678 10.89 21.92 -18.33
CA TYR A 678 12.26 22.34 -18.00
C TYR A 678 13.25 21.16 -17.96
N ARG A 679 12.85 19.99 -17.43
CA ARG A 679 13.69 18.78 -17.42
C ARG A 679 13.72 18.07 -18.78
N ASP A 680 12.65 18.15 -19.55
CA ASP A 680 12.60 17.68 -20.93
C ASP A 680 13.58 18.49 -21.79
N LEU A 681 13.58 19.83 -21.73
CA LEU A 681 14.56 20.69 -22.40
C LEU A 681 16.00 20.28 -22.08
N LYS A 682 16.31 20.05 -20.79
CA LYS A 682 17.65 19.60 -20.38
C LYS A 682 18.00 18.25 -20.98
N SER A 683 17.05 17.33 -21.08
CA SER A 683 17.27 16.00 -21.65
C SER A 683 17.34 16.06 -23.17
N TYR A 684 16.56 16.92 -23.80
CA TYR A 684 16.47 17.13 -25.25
C TYR A 684 17.80 17.61 -25.82
N TYR A 685 18.37 18.67 -25.24
CA TYR A 685 19.67 19.20 -25.65
C TYR A 685 20.85 18.33 -25.24
N LYS A 686 20.72 17.60 -24.13
CA LYS A 686 21.83 16.78 -23.63
C LYS A 686 21.91 15.41 -24.28
N TYR A 687 20.77 14.76 -24.54
CA TYR A 687 20.73 13.35 -24.89
C TYR A 687 19.89 13.04 -26.13
N SER A 688 19.42 14.06 -26.86
CA SER A 688 18.52 13.88 -28.00
C SER A 688 18.64 15.01 -29.05
N TYR A 689 17.57 15.30 -29.78
CA TYR A 689 17.52 16.13 -30.98
C TYR A 689 17.91 17.61 -30.80
N GLY A 690 18.18 18.07 -29.58
CA GLY A 690 18.69 19.44 -29.37
C GLY A 690 20.15 19.62 -29.78
N TYR A 691 20.87 18.52 -30.05
CA TYR A 691 22.21 18.56 -30.66
C TYR A 691 22.31 17.45 -31.73
N PRO A 692 21.63 17.61 -32.87
CA PRO A 692 21.43 16.51 -33.82
C PRO A 692 22.72 15.98 -34.43
N GLU A 693 23.77 16.80 -34.55
CA GLU A 693 25.05 16.46 -35.16
C GLU A 693 25.74 15.30 -34.45
N LEU A 694 25.62 15.24 -33.11
CA LEU A 694 26.20 14.19 -32.26
C LEU A 694 25.15 13.26 -31.65
N ASN A 695 24.12 13.80 -30.98
CA ASN A 695 23.21 12.96 -30.16
C ASN A 695 22.37 11.99 -31.00
N THR A 696 22.17 12.24 -32.29
CA THR A 696 21.48 11.29 -33.19
C THR A 696 22.41 10.23 -33.77
N LYS A 697 23.72 10.33 -33.53
CA LYS A 697 24.75 9.43 -34.08
C LYS A 697 25.53 8.69 -33.00
N VAL A 698 25.55 9.17 -31.76
CA VAL A 698 26.28 8.55 -30.64
C VAL A 698 25.86 7.09 -30.36
N ALA A 699 24.62 6.70 -30.67
CA ALA A 699 24.17 5.32 -30.56
C ALA A 699 24.52 4.44 -31.78
N CYS A 700 25.41 4.90 -32.66
CA CYS A 700 25.79 4.21 -33.90
C CYS A 700 26.16 2.73 -33.68
N GLU A 701 27.11 2.47 -32.78
CA GLU A 701 27.62 1.11 -32.54
C GLU A 701 26.53 0.22 -31.93
N LEU A 702 25.72 0.75 -31.01
CA LEU A 702 24.55 0.04 -30.49
C LEU A 702 23.54 -0.30 -31.60
N GLY A 703 23.25 0.64 -32.51
CA GLY A 703 22.38 0.44 -33.66
C GLY A 703 22.89 -0.65 -34.60
N GLN A 704 24.20 -0.65 -34.88
CA GLN A 704 24.88 -1.67 -35.68
C GLN A 704 24.82 -3.05 -35.01
N VAL A 705 25.04 -3.13 -33.70
CA VAL A 705 24.92 -4.40 -32.95
C VAL A 705 23.50 -4.95 -32.98
N LEU A 706 22.48 -4.12 -32.72
CA LEU A 706 21.07 -4.55 -32.75
C LEU A 706 20.66 -5.01 -34.16
N HIS A 707 21.09 -4.30 -35.20
CA HIS A 707 20.86 -4.68 -36.60
C HIS A 707 21.56 -5.98 -36.97
N GLN A 708 22.84 -6.15 -36.61
CA GLN A 708 23.59 -7.37 -36.88
C GLN A 708 22.98 -8.58 -36.19
N GLU A 709 22.55 -8.44 -34.92
CA GLU A 709 21.86 -9.50 -34.18
C GLU A 709 20.52 -9.87 -34.85
N LEU A 710 19.77 -8.90 -35.40
CA LEU A 710 18.54 -9.16 -36.17
C LEU A 710 18.85 -9.86 -37.49
N GLN A 711 19.92 -9.46 -38.18
CA GLN A 711 20.34 -10.03 -39.45
C GLN A 711 20.82 -11.48 -39.27
N ASP A 712 21.57 -11.77 -38.20
CA ASP A 712 21.99 -13.12 -37.84
C ASP A 712 20.77 -14.03 -37.59
N ALA A 713 19.74 -13.53 -36.89
CA ALA A 713 18.48 -14.24 -36.70
C ALA A 713 17.64 -14.36 -37.98
N TYR A 714 17.65 -13.34 -38.85
CA TYR A 714 16.98 -13.37 -40.14
C TYR A 714 17.57 -14.46 -41.05
N ASN A 715 18.89 -14.59 -41.06
CA ASN A 715 19.62 -15.58 -41.84
C ASN A 715 19.69 -16.97 -41.17
N ASN A 716 19.14 -17.13 -39.95
CA ASN A 716 19.29 -18.35 -39.14
C ASN A 716 20.76 -18.79 -38.99
N LYS A 717 21.67 -17.84 -38.78
CA LYS A 717 23.10 -18.13 -38.61
C LYS A 717 23.32 -19.03 -37.39
N ASP A 718 24.16 -20.05 -37.50
CA ASP A 718 24.41 -20.97 -36.39
C ASP A 718 24.86 -20.22 -35.12
N GLY A 719 24.21 -20.52 -34.00
CA GLY A 719 24.53 -19.95 -32.68
C GLY A 719 24.04 -18.52 -32.44
N TYR A 720 23.12 -17.98 -33.25
CA TYR A 720 22.53 -16.67 -32.96
C TYR A 720 21.70 -16.69 -31.66
N TYR A 721 21.71 -15.59 -30.92
CA TYR A 721 20.89 -15.45 -29.71
C TYR A 721 19.44 -15.13 -30.06
N LYS A 722 18.49 -15.93 -29.57
CA LYS A 722 17.06 -15.64 -29.70
C LYS A 722 16.64 -14.50 -28.79
N LEU A 723 17.24 -14.37 -27.60
CA LEU A 723 16.98 -13.27 -26.68
C LEU A 723 18.27 -12.47 -26.45
N SER A 724 18.20 -11.16 -26.65
CA SER A 724 19.32 -10.23 -26.42
C SER A 724 18.89 -9.14 -25.45
N LEU A 725 19.55 -9.01 -24.30
CA LEU A 725 19.21 -8.08 -23.23
C LEU A 725 20.38 -7.14 -22.94
N LYS A 726 20.12 -5.84 -22.91
CA LYS A 726 21.14 -4.80 -22.65
C LYS A 726 20.61 -3.82 -21.60
N PHE A 727 21.22 -3.79 -20.42
CA PHE A 727 20.77 -2.97 -19.28
C PHE A 727 21.62 -1.70 -19.12
N GLY A 728 21.00 -0.55 -19.33
CA GLY A 728 21.65 0.75 -19.34
C GLY A 728 20.90 1.84 -18.58
N HIS A 729 21.05 3.07 -19.06
CA HIS A 729 20.56 4.27 -18.39
C HIS A 729 19.56 5.03 -19.26
N THR A 730 18.96 6.08 -18.70
CA THR A 730 18.08 6.99 -19.47
C THR A 730 18.75 7.54 -20.73
N GLN A 731 20.06 7.84 -20.69
CA GLN A 731 20.77 8.30 -21.88
C GLN A 731 20.91 7.22 -22.95
N THR A 732 21.08 5.95 -22.57
CA THR A 732 21.14 4.83 -23.53
C THR A 732 19.83 4.75 -24.33
N ILE A 733 18.69 4.88 -23.64
CA ILE A 733 17.36 4.91 -24.25
C ILE A 733 17.18 6.13 -25.16
N LEU A 734 17.49 7.33 -24.67
CA LEU A 734 17.25 8.57 -25.41
C LEU A 734 18.14 8.70 -26.65
N PHE A 735 19.41 8.29 -26.57
CA PHE A 735 20.28 8.26 -27.75
C PHE A 735 19.79 7.25 -28.78
N LEU A 736 19.38 6.04 -28.36
CA LEU A 736 18.83 5.04 -29.27
C LEU A 736 17.52 5.51 -29.92
N GLN A 737 16.60 6.11 -29.16
CA GLN A 737 15.38 6.73 -29.73
C GLN A 737 15.73 7.79 -30.77
N SER A 738 16.71 8.64 -30.45
CA SER A 738 17.13 9.73 -31.33
C SER A 738 17.74 9.22 -32.63
N TYR A 739 18.61 8.21 -32.53
CA TYR A 739 19.21 7.49 -33.65
C TYR A 739 18.17 6.84 -34.57
N LEU A 740 17.13 6.24 -34.00
CA LEU A 740 16.02 5.63 -34.74
C LEU A 740 15.00 6.64 -35.27
N GLY A 741 15.14 7.93 -34.95
CA GLY A 741 14.16 8.97 -35.33
C GLY A 741 12.84 8.95 -34.53
N LEU A 742 12.77 8.21 -33.43
CA LEU A 742 11.56 8.06 -32.61
C LEU A 742 11.29 9.29 -31.73
N PHE A 743 10.01 9.65 -31.61
CA PHE A 743 9.55 10.77 -30.76
C PHE A 743 10.21 12.12 -31.09
N LYS A 744 10.53 12.34 -32.37
CA LYS A 744 10.99 13.63 -32.87
C LYS A 744 9.81 14.58 -33.03
N ASP A 745 9.84 15.71 -32.31
CA ASP A 745 8.85 16.76 -32.48
C ASP A 745 8.93 17.42 -33.87
N PRO A 746 7.80 17.93 -34.41
CA PRO A 746 7.80 18.67 -35.68
C PRO A 746 8.41 20.08 -35.54
N PHE A 747 8.78 20.49 -34.33
CA PHE A 747 9.43 21.75 -33.99
C PHE A 747 10.59 21.49 -33.01
N VAL A 748 11.50 22.46 -32.90
CA VAL A 748 12.59 22.38 -31.92
C VAL A 748 12.09 22.89 -30.57
N LEU A 749 12.29 22.09 -29.51
CA LEU A 749 11.98 22.53 -28.15
C LEU A 749 12.96 23.63 -27.73
N ARG A 750 12.43 24.79 -27.32
CA ARG A 750 13.17 25.97 -26.88
C ARG A 750 12.54 26.55 -25.62
N ALA A 751 13.23 27.49 -24.98
CA ALA A 751 12.71 28.23 -23.84
C ALA A 751 11.45 29.04 -24.16
N ASN A 752 11.31 29.50 -25.40
CA ASN A 752 10.17 30.30 -25.87
C ASN A 752 9.15 29.50 -26.70
N THR A 753 9.20 28.16 -26.68
CA THR A 753 8.19 27.32 -27.32
C THR A 753 6.81 27.64 -26.77
N SER A 754 5.81 27.73 -27.66
CA SER A 754 4.43 28.07 -27.26
C SER A 754 3.83 27.02 -26.32
N GLN A 755 2.91 27.40 -25.44
CA GLN A 755 2.28 26.44 -24.52
C GLN A 755 1.55 25.32 -25.29
N ALA A 756 0.87 25.65 -26.40
CA ALA A 756 0.21 24.65 -27.25
C ALA A 756 1.20 23.63 -27.84
N ASP A 757 2.40 24.08 -28.22
CA ASP A 757 3.47 23.20 -28.68
C ASP A 757 4.05 22.35 -27.53
N ILE A 758 4.26 22.95 -26.36
CA ILE A 758 4.69 22.22 -25.16
C ILE A 758 3.70 21.10 -24.83
N ASP A 759 2.40 21.37 -24.89
CA ASP A 759 1.36 20.41 -24.51
C ASP A 759 1.28 19.23 -25.50
N ARG A 760 1.42 19.49 -26.80
CA ARG A 760 1.36 18.47 -27.86
C ARG A 760 2.68 17.75 -28.14
N ARG A 761 3.77 18.13 -27.45
CA ARG A 761 5.10 17.55 -27.68
C ARG A 761 5.09 16.03 -27.51
N VAL A 762 5.78 15.33 -28.40
CA VAL A 762 6.02 13.89 -28.32
C VAL A 762 7.30 13.56 -27.55
N PHE A 763 8.29 14.46 -27.54
CA PHE A 763 9.46 14.32 -26.67
C PHE A 763 9.10 14.68 -25.22
N ARG A 764 8.50 13.72 -24.53
CA ARG A 764 8.12 13.83 -23.12
C ARG A 764 8.76 12.69 -22.33
N THR A 765 9.77 13.00 -21.53
CA THR A 765 10.63 11.97 -20.93
C THR A 765 9.94 11.10 -19.88
N SER A 766 8.84 11.57 -19.28
CA SER A 766 7.98 10.76 -18.42
C SER A 766 7.28 9.61 -19.15
N ASN A 767 7.01 9.78 -20.45
CA ASN A 767 6.38 8.77 -21.29
C ASN A 767 7.41 7.89 -22.00
N ILE A 768 8.48 8.49 -22.52
CA ILE A 768 9.43 7.79 -23.41
C ILE A 768 10.68 7.28 -22.69
N SER A 769 10.98 7.80 -21.50
CA SER A 769 12.11 7.36 -20.68
C SER A 769 11.82 7.43 -19.16
N PRO A 770 10.77 6.78 -18.63
CA PRO A 770 10.61 6.58 -17.18
C PRO A 770 11.65 5.59 -16.63
N PHE A 771 11.67 5.33 -15.31
CA PHE A 771 12.42 4.19 -14.75
C PHE A 771 11.95 2.86 -15.35
N ALA A 772 12.81 1.84 -15.40
CA ALA A 772 12.54 0.50 -15.96
C ALA A 772 12.08 0.44 -17.43
N THR A 773 12.13 1.56 -18.17
CA THR A 773 11.70 1.57 -19.57
C THR A 773 12.57 0.68 -20.45
N SER A 774 11.97 0.13 -21.51
CA SER A 774 12.70 -0.63 -22.53
C SER A 774 12.42 -0.13 -23.94
N ILE A 775 13.37 -0.36 -24.85
CA ILE A 775 13.16 -0.39 -26.29
C ILE A 775 13.35 -1.84 -26.73
N GLY A 776 12.34 -2.40 -27.38
CA GLY A 776 12.33 -3.78 -27.84
C GLY A 776 12.29 -3.90 -29.35
N PHE A 777 13.04 -4.83 -29.91
CA PHE A 777 12.92 -5.26 -31.31
C PHE A 777 12.45 -6.72 -31.33
N GLN A 778 11.44 -7.00 -32.14
CA GLN A 778 10.95 -8.36 -32.37
C GLN A 778 11.11 -8.71 -33.85
N LEU A 779 11.80 -9.81 -34.13
CA LEU A 779 11.76 -10.45 -35.44
C LEU A 779 10.59 -11.44 -35.46
N LEU A 780 9.71 -11.31 -36.43
CA LEU A 780 8.46 -12.04 -36.53
C LEU A 780 8.37 -12.79 -37.87
N THR A 781 7.79 -13.98 -37.88
CA THR A 781 7.37 -14.69 -39.09
C THR A 781 5.84 -14.77 -39.10
N LYS A 782 5.21 -14.37 -40.20
CA LYS A 782 3.75 -14.49 -40.35
C LYS A 782 3.36 -15.96 -40.46
N LYS A 783 2.39 -16.41 -39.66
CA LYS A 783 1.97 -17.81 -39.70
C LYS A 783 1.39 -18.17 -41.08
N GLY A 784 1.80 -19.31 -41.60
CA GLY A 784 1.40 -19.79 -42.92
C GLY A 784 2.21 -19.20 -44.08
N THR A 785 3.18 -18.32 -43.83
CA THR A 785 4.12 -17.83 -44.85
C THR A 785 5.56 -17.87 -44.36
N SER A 786 6.52 -17.60 -45.25
CA SER A 786 7.93 -17.40 -44.90
C SER A 786 8.28 -15.92 -44.69
N ASP A 787 7.29 -15.02 -44.74
CA ASP A 787 7.51 -13.59 -44.71
C ASP A 787 7.91 -13.14 -43.30
N LYS A 788 9.01 -12.38 -43.22
CA LYS A 788 9.54 -11.85 -41.97
C LYS A 788 9.25 -10.36 -41.82
N TYR A 789 9.03 -9.96 -40.57
CA TYR A 789 8.69 -8.61 -40.18
C TYR A 789 9.48 -8.21 -38.93
N VAL A 790 9.68 -6.91 -38.75
CA VAL A 790 10.26 -6.32 -37.54
C VAL A 790 9.23 -5.44 -36.86
N ARG A 791 9.10 -5.58 -35.55
CA ARG A 791 8.25 -4.73 -34.71
C ARG A 791 9.09 -4.09 -33.63
N VAL A 792 8.90 -2.80 -33.41
CA VAL A 792 9.59 -2.02 -32.37
C VAL A 792 8.61 -1.70 -31.25
N LEU A 793 9.04 -1.90 -30.00
CA LEU A 793 8.28 -1.56 -28.81
C LEU A 793 9.04 -0.54 -27.96
N VAL A 794 8.32 0.40 -27.36
CA VAL A 794 8.87 1.32 -26.34
C VAL A 794 7.96 1.26 -25.12
N ALA A 795 8.54 0.98 -23.95
CA ALA A 795 7.79 0.73 -22.72
C ALA A 795 6.67 -0.32 -22.93
N GLU A 796 7.04 -1.45 -23.56
CA GLU A 796 6.15 -2.57 -23.91
C GLU A 796 4.98 -2.21 -24.86
N ARG A 797 4.98 -1.02 -25.48
CA ARG A 797 3.95 -0.59 -26.45
C ARG A 797 4.52 -0.55 -27.86
N PRO A 798 3.81 -1.06 -28.87
CA PRO A 798 4.27 -0.94 -30.25
C PRO A 798 4.40 0.52 -30.67
N VAL A 799 5.42 0.81 -31.47
CA VAL A 799 5.63 2.13 -32.09
C VAL A 799 5.90 1.96 -33.57
N VAL A 800 5.42 2.91 -34.37
CA VAL A 800 5.73 2.96 -35.80
C VAL A 800 7.14 3.52 -35.96
N MET A 801 8.04 2.68 -36.47
CA MET A 801 9.38 3.12 -36.83
C MET A 801 9.32 4.12 -38.01
N PRO A 802 9.96 5.29 -37.93
CA PRO A 802 9.98 6.25 -39.02
C PRO A 802 10.41 5.60 -40.34
N GLY A 803 9.60 5.77 -41.39
CA GLY A 803 9.84 5.16 -42.70
C GLY A 803 9.19 3.78 -42.92
N CYS A 804 8.73 3.08 -41.88
CA CYS A 804 8.05 1.77 -42.00
C CYS A 804 6.55 1.86 -42.29
N GLY A 805 5.90 2.98 -41.95
CA GLY A 805 4.48 3.25 -42.25
C GLY A 805 3.45 2.51 -41.37
N THR A 806 3.80 1.34 -40.80
CA THR A 806 2.97 0.56 -39.88
C THR A 806 3.80 0.01 -38.71
N GLU A 807 3.14 -0.47 -37.64
CA GLU A 807 3.81 -1.02 -36.45
C GLU A 807 4.55 -2.34 -36.71
N ILE A 808 4.10 -3.12 -37.71
CA ILE A 808 4.71 -4.40 -38.12
C ILE A 808 5.37 -4.18 -39.49
N CYS A 809 6.65 -3.85 -39.49
CA CYS A 809 7.37 -3.45 -40.68
C CYS A 809 7.87 -4.67 -41.47
N PRO A 810 7.58 -4.80 -42.77
CA PRO A 810 8.20 -5.84 -43.59
C PRO A 810 9.73 -5.76 -43.51
N TYR A 811 10.42 -6.89 -43.36
CA TYR A 811 11.87 -6.90 -43.11
C TYR A 811 12.66 -6.13 -44.19
N ALA A 812 12.33 -6.32 -45.46
CA ALA A 812 12.97 -5.57 -46.56
C ALA A 812 12.80 -4.05 -46.46
N LYS A 813 11.64 -3.59 -45.95
CA LYS A 813 11.39 -2.17 -45.70
C LYS A 813 12.19 -1.69 -44.49
N PHE A 814 12.22 -2.46 -43.40
CA PHE A 814 13.05 -2.18 -42.23
C PHE A 814 14.54 -2.03 -42.61
N GLU A 815 15.08 -2.93 -43.43
CA GLU A 815 16.45 -2.84 -43.97
C GLU A 815 16.68 -1.52 -44.73
N SER A 816 15.73 -1.11 -45.57
CA SER A 816 15.83 0.17 -46.30
C SER A 816 15.87 1.39 -45.37
N VAL A 817 15.19 1.33 -44.22
CA VAL A 817 15.18 2.39 -43.20
C VAL A 817 16.47 2.38 -42.38
N MET A 818 16.98 1.20 -42.03
CA MET A 818 18.20 1.05 -41.23
C MET A 818 19.47 1.38 -42.03
N LYS A 819 19.53 1.03 -43.31
CA LYS A 819 20.71 1.21 -44.17
C LYS A 819 21.39 2.60 -44.05
N PRO A 820 20.70 3.75 -44.15
CA PRO A 820 21.34 5.05 -43.97
C PRO A 820 21.82 5.29 -42.52
N LEU A 821 21.13 4.76 -41.51
CA LEU A 821 21.52 4.89 -40.10
C LEU A 821 22.78 4.09 -39.77
N LEU A 822 23.03 2.99 -40.49
CA LEU A 822 24.20 2.14 -40.30
C LEU A 822 25.48 2.73 -40.91
N GLN A 823 25.36 3.74 -41.78
CA GLN A 823 26.48 4.49 -42.37
C GLN A 823 27.06 5.51 -41.39
N CYS A 824 27.48 5.03 -40.22
CA CYS A 824 28.09 5.82 -39.18
C CYS A 824 29.30 5.06 -38.61
N ASN A 825 30.25 5.81 -38.06
CA ASN A 825 31.40 5.26 -37.37
C ASN A 825 31.52 5.99 -36.02
N TYR A 826 31.39 5.25 -34.93
CA TYR A 826 31.44 5.82 -33.59
C TYR A 826 32.77 6.53 -33.32
N LYS A 827 33.90 6.00 -33.81
CA LYS A 827 35.21 6.66 -33.68
C LYS A 827 35.22 8.03 -34.34
N ASP A 828 34.68 8.14 -35.56
CA ASP A 828 34.60 9.40 -36.30
C ASP A 828 33.64 10.39 -35.64
N VAL A 829 32.47 9.89 -35.19
CA VAL A 829 31.48 10.69 -34.45
C VAL A 829 32.05 11.27 -33.16
N CYS A 830 32.99 10.56 -32.52
CA CYS A 830 33.56 10.93 -31.24
C CYS A 830 34.97 11.52 -31.30
N SER A 831 35.52 11.74 -32.50
CA SER A 831 36.90 12.20 -32.73
C SER A 831 37.95 11.36 -32.02
N LEU A 832 37.78 10.03 -32.00
CA LEU A 832 38.78 9.10 -31.46
C LEU A 832 39.86 8.84 -32.51
N SER A 833 41.14 8.96 -32.14
CA SER A 833 42.25 8.57 -33.00
C SER A 833 42.11 7.11 -33.42
N THR A 834 42.17 6.85 -34.73
CA THR A 834 41.91 5.53 -35.35
C THR A 834 42.76 4.41 -34.80
#